data_AF-A0A523TMP7-F1
#
_entry.id   AF-A0A523TMP7-F1
#
_cell.length_a   1.000
_cell.length_b   1.000
_cell.length_c   1.000
_cell.angle_alpha   90.00
_cell.angle_beta   90.00
_cell.angle_gamma   90.00
#
_symmetry.space_group_name_H-M   'P 1'
#
loop_
_entity.id
_entity.type
_entity.pdbx_description
1 polymer ?
#
loop_
_entity_poly.entity_id
_entity_poly.type
_entity_poly.pdbx_seq_one_letter_code
_entity_poly.pdbx_strand_id
1 'polypeptide(L)'
;MSLDLIEYALEHLTDWPIFEKIVVEIMEDEGYPDIKPLGGTSDEGQDAIVERFYESLGKVRTVFQVSLRKDIVSKTNETIKTLKEAKVEYTKLIMVTRGKISAERKLKLQKDVRKSDGIELEFFDFRTIVARLAVTSNNIFYRNFPDIKKQIATHIEQNPNTDEYNEEHSLRVYYAFVLHDKASMVRKSLLDQMVLSVVISSQLSSEDEICNTINSLLGEIEIQPQQLRASLKRLEEQRYVECLEDKWKLSIYGQMMLEIRNASFEKVESSVISDLADKMIADFGESVSNEEKTRIKRNSKDVLVAFFKLRGIELANTFLKSGPPTPVYEDAIDNLTGKASRGLSKDFGTVVFSTIAEALNNPSEEQAEYFANCARAYIAVQVMKLDPTIKGLQDSRIRTKKFILDTDFMLDVLVKELPTSEPNVQLIQALKDIGAEVIVPNIVLEEIANHFMISLHYFNRVASSLVNMDESTLTQEVTNALIRGYWYTINQGRISKTSFRKYQENYYDHGRGIEFIAEVIRRTLPGVEIGDVCEKLSLEITEEEIEPVMKVMIKLAGGTSKGSSRTEEETVALGSNDARLYIATSKYNSSFEQKVSILGQGVYVLTSSSRYLRASRILKSEDRVSARPEVILELLEMAGKTIVDDRSLTKLFENPLLHHAVNLIWDDLKILLDCGISIRTKSLARLSLDVEQHFHDKISSLTQFKASEKEIEEGSREIDSVYLDIVKTAKALGYPLIDIIERLVQKGELQEGKLSELAEENEEFRKAINEFGKRKERWLKRHDKKKK
;
A
#
# COMPACT_ATOMS: atom_id res chain seq x y z
N MET A 1 15.09 -13.92 -30.54
CA MET A 1 15.45 -13.74 -29.11
C MET A 1 14.33 -12.92 -28.50
N SER A 2 13.77 -13.30 -27.34
CA SER A 2 12.75 -12.45 -26.69
C SER A 2 13.41 -11.16 -26.20
N LEU A 3 12.75 -10.02 -26.41
CA LEU A 3 13.22 -8.72 -25.90
C LEU A 3 13.37 -8.75 -24.37
N ASP A 4 12.52 -9.52 -23.69
CA ASP A 4 12.47 -9.64 -22.24
C ASP A 4 13.75 -10.23 -21.64
N LEU A 5 14.43 -11.14 -22.35
CA LEU A 5 15.70 -11.73 -21.90
C LEU A 5 16.82 -10.68 -21.85
N ILE A 6 16.81 -9.76 -22.82
CA ILE A 6 17.81 -8.69 -22.95
C ILE A 6 17.55 -7.60 -21.93
N GLU A 7 16.28 -7.23 -21.76
CA GLU A 7 15.86 -6.29 -20.71
C GLU A 7 16.25 -6.81 -19.33
N TYR A 8 15.96 -8.09 -19.05
CA TYR A 8 16.32 -8.74 -17.79
C TYR A 8 17.83 -8.73 -17.53
N ALA A 9 18.64 -9.15 -18.51
CA ALA A 9 20.10 -9.17 -18.38
C ALA A 9 20.69 -7.78 -18.09
N LEU A 10 20.16 -6.73 -18.73
CA LEU A 10 20.59 -5.36 -18.48
C LEU A 10 20.10 -4.81 -17.12
N GLU A 11 18.89 -5.16 -16.68
CA GLU A 11 18.36 -4.74 -15.38
C GLU A 11 19.08 -5.39 -14.19
N HIS A 12 19.66 -6.57 -14.37
CA HIS A 12 20.39 -7.30 -13.33
C HIS A 12 21.91 -7.13 -13.42
N LEU A 13 22.42 -6.44 -14.44
CA LEU A 13 23.83 -6.13 -14.55
C LEU A 13 24.25 -5.08 -13.51
N THR A 14 24.95 -5.53 -12.48
CA THR A 14 25.49 -4.70 -11.39
C THR A 14 26.98 -4.41 -11.55
N ASP A 15 27.66 -5.17 -12.41
CA ASP A 15 29.09 -5.01 -12.71
C ASP A 15 29.29 -3.83 -13.66
N TRP A 16 29.88 -2.76 -13.11
CA TRP A 16 30.13 -1.52 -13.82
C TRP A 16 31.11 -1.68 -15.01
N PRO A 17 32.30 -2.28 -14.82
CA PRO A 17 33.20 -2.62 -15.93
C PRO A 17 32.55 -3.41 -17.08
N ILE A 18 31.69 -4.38 -16.79
CA ILE A 18 31.01 -5.16 -17.83
C ILE A 18 30.02 -4.28 -18.61
N PHE A 19 29.26 -3.42 -17.91
CA PHE A 19 28.32 -2.52 -18.59
C PHE A 19 29.04 -1.50 -19.48
N GLU A 20 30.15 -0.94 -19.01
CA GLU A 20 30.97 -0.02 -19.79
C GLU A 20 31.51 -0.68 -21.06
N LYS A 21 32.01 -1.92 -20.95
CA LYS A 21 32.45 -2.71 -22.10
C LYS A 21 31.33 -2.96 -23.12
N ILE A 22 30.13 -3.34 -22.66
CA ILE A 22 28.96 -3.52 -23.53
C ILE A 22 28.63 -2.22 -24.27
N VAL A 23 28.67 -1.09 -23.55
CA VAL A 23 28.40 0.22 -24.14
C VAL A 23 29.42 0.57 -25.21
N VAL A 24 30.71 0.32 -24.98
CA VAL A 24 31.76 0.54 -25.99
C VAL A 24 31.49 -0.30 -27.24
N GLU A 25 31.19 -1.59 -27.10
CA GLU A 25 30.86 -2.46 -28.25
C GLU A 25 29.62 -1.99 -29.02
N ILE A 26 28.60 -1.46 -28.32
CA ILE A 26 27.42 -0.88 -28.95
C ILE A 26 27.79 0.42 -29.70
N MET A 27 28.61 1.29 -29.11
CA MET A 27 29.01 2.54 -29.75
C MET A 27 29.88 2.30 -30.98
N GLU A 28 30.73 1.26 -30.98
CA GLU A 28 31.47 0.82 -32.18
C GLU A 28 30.50 0.49 -33.34
N ASP A 29 29.45 -0.28 -33.05
CA ASP A 29 28.41 -0.67 -34.03
C ASP A 29 27.55 0.52 -34.49
N GLU A 30 27.36 1.53 -33.64
CA GLU A 30 26.63 2.78 -33.94
C GLU A 30 27.45 3.80 -34.77
N GLY A 31 28.63 3.41 -35.27
CA GLY A 31 29.44 4.24 -36.15
C GLY A 31 30.57 5.01 -35.46
N TYR A 32 30.98 4.56 -34.27
CA TYR A 32 32.18 5.05 -33.56
C TYR A 32 33.28 3.96 -33.45
N PRO A 33 33.80 3.39 -34.55
CA PRO A 33 34.82 2.33 -34.53
C PRO A 33 36.15 2.71 -33.88
N ASP A 34 36.42 4.01 -33.70
CA ASP A 34 37.66 4.54 -33.10
C ASP A 34 37.46 4.98 -31.64
N ILE A 35 36.37 4.52 -30.99
CA ILE A 35 36.10 4.84 -29.59
C ILE A 35 37.22 4.29 -28.69
N LYS A 36 37.69 5.14 -27.78
CA LYS A 36 38.75 4.81 -26.83
C LYS A 36 38.18 4.91 -25.42
N PRO A 37 37.95 3.79 -24.71
CA PRO A 37 37.62 3.83 -23.29
C PRO A 37 38.79 4.43 -22.51
N LEU A 38 38.47 5.30 -21.57
CA LEU A 38 39.42 5.86 -20.61
C LEU A 38 39.22 5.07 -19.32
N GLY A 39 40.24 4.33 -18.88
CA GLY A 39 40.14 3.52 -17.68
C GLY A 39 40.94 4.10 -16.52
N GLY A 40 40.28 4.42 -15.40
CA GLY A 40 40.93 4.81 -14.16
C GLY A 40 40.01 5.49 -13.14
N THR A 41 40.44 5.62 -11.88
CA THR A 41 39.69 6.38 -10.85
C THR A 41 39.85 7.90 -10.96
N SER A 42 40.36 8.43 -12.08
CA SER A 42 40.72 9.84 -12.27
C SER A 42 40.36 10.37 -13.66
N ASP A 43 39.30 9.87 -14.28
CA ASP A 43 39.04 10.14 -15.71
C ASP A 43 38.35 11.50 -15.99
N GLU A 44 38.43 12.44 -15.05
CA GLU A 44 37.94 13.83 -15.18
C GLU A 44 36.50 13.95 -15.70
N GLY A 45 35.66 12.92 -15.47
CA GLY A 45 34.28 12.85 -15.96
C GLY A 45 34.15 12.46 -17.44
N GLN A 46 35.05 11.63 -17.97
CA GLN A 46 35.01 11.05 -19.31
C GLN A 46 35.21 9.53 -19.22
N ASP A 47 34.27 8.73 -19.72
CA ASP A 47 34.43 7.27 -19.70
C ASP A 47 34.98 6.75 -21.05
N ALA A 48 34.69 7.44 -22.15
CA ALA A 48 35.34 7.17 -23.44
C ALA A 48 35.39 8.42 -24.32
N ILE A 49 36.25 8.41 -25.34
CA ILE A 49 36.38 9.51 -26.31
C ILE A 49 36.50 9.01 -27.75
N VAL A 50 36.07 9.85 -28.68
CA VAL A 50 36.36 9.76 -30.11
C VAL A 50 36.83 11.11 -30.61
N GLU A 51 37.96 11.14 -31.31
CA GLU A 51 38.45 12.34 -32.00
C GLU A 51 38.48 12.09 -33.51
N ARG A 52 37.81 12.95 -34.28
CA ARG A 52 37.80 12.90 -35.74
C ARG A 52 38.17 14.26 -36.31
N PHE A 53 38.81 14.26 -37.47
CA PHE A 53 39.14 15.48 -38.20
C PHE A 53 38.37 15.52 -39.50
N TYR A 54 37.57 16.57 -39.70
CA TYR A 54 36.79 16.79 -40.91
C TYR A 54 37.27 18.07 -41.59
N GLU A 55 37.46 18.04 -42.92
CA GLU A 55 37.97 19.20 -43.69
C GLU A 55 37.09 20.46 -43.55
N SER A 56 35.78 20.30 -43.35
CA SER A 56 34.80 21.39 -43.26
C SER A 56 34.45 21.84 -41.83
N LEU A 57 34.71 21.00 -40.82
CA LEU A 57 34.29 21.23 -39.42
C LEU A 57 35.46 21.27 -38.42
N GLY A 58 36.69 20.98 -38.87
CA GLY A 58 37.87 20.92 -38.02
C GLY A 58 37.90 19.67 -37.12
N LYS A 59 38.56 19.77 -35.97
CA LYS A 59 38.65 18.70 -34.96
C LYS A 59 37.31 18.58 -34.23
N VAL A 60 36.63 17.45 -34.42
CA VAL A 60 35.41 17.08 -33.70
C VAL A 60 35.78 16.07 -32.61
N ARG A 61 35.60 16.47 -31.36
CA ARG A 61 35.84 15.61 -30.19
C ARG A 61 34.50 15.26 -29.54
N THR A 62 34.23 13.96 -29.50
CA THR A 62 33.05 13.38 -28.85
C THR A 62 33.46 12.75 -27.54
N VAL A 63 32.82 13.17 -26.45
CA VAL A 63 33.00 12.59 -25.11
C VAL A 63 31.81 11.69 -24.82
N PHE A 64 32.09 10.52 -24.25
CA PHE A 64 31.10 9.57 -23.79
C PHE A 64 31.12 9.52 -22.27
N GLN A 65 29.94 9.62 -21.67
CA GLN A 65 29.74 9.36 -20.25
C GLN A 65 28.68 8.28 -20.12
N VAL A 66 29.09 7.17 -19.54
CA VAL A 66 28.26 6.04 -19.17
C VAL A 66 27.77 6.27 -17.73
N SER A 67 26.54 5.85 -17.42
CA SER A 67 26.01 5.97 -16.06
C SER A 67 24.94 4.94 -15.73
N LEU A 68 25.09 4.28 -14.59
CA LEU A 68 24.05 3.44 -13.96
C LEU A 68 23.06 4.23 -13.10
N ARG A 69 23.28 5.54 -12.88
CA ARG A 69 22.38 6.38 -12.04
C ARG A 69 21.01 6.58 -12.70
N LYS A 70 19.95 6.58 -11.88
CA LYS A 70 18.56 6.80 -12.34
C LYS A 70 18.28 8.26 -12.73
N ASP A 71 18.88 9.22 -12.05
CA ASP A 71 18.75 10.65 -12.39
C ASP A 71 19.84 11.08 -13.38
N ILE A 72 19.55 10.87 -14.66
CA ILE A 72 20.47 11.23 -15.74
C ILE A 72 20.59 12.75 -15.91
N VAL A 73 19.62 13.55 -15.49
CA VAL A 73 19.62 15.00 -15.73
C VAL A 73 20.64 15.68 -14.84
N SER A 74 20.57 15.41 -13.53
CA SER A 74 21.56 15.92 -12.58
C SER A 74 22.95 15.43 -12.96
N LYS A 75 23.08 14.15 -13.33
CA LYS A 75 24.36 13.58 -13.78
C LYS A 75 24.88 14.25 -15.07
N THR A 76 24.02 14.60 -16.03
CA THR A 76 24.44 15.31 -17.26
C THR A 76 24.99 16.69 -16.92
N ASN A 77 24.30 17.44 -16.05
CA ASN A 77 24.75 18.77 -15.61
C ASN A 77 26.05 18.69 -14.79
N GLU A 78 26.17 17.71 -13.89
CA GLU A 78 27.41 17.42 -13.15
C GLU A 78 28.57 17.10 -14.09
N THR A 79 28.32 16.29 -15.13
CA THR A 79 29.32 15.90 -16.12
C THR A 79 29.79 17.13 -16.90
N ILE A 80 28.86 17.95 -17.42
CA ILE A 80 29.21 19.20 -18.12
C ILE A 80 30.02 20.14 -17.23
N LYS A 81 29.62 20.28 -15.95
CA LYS A 81 30.34 21.09 -14.97
C LYS A 81 31.77 20.56 -14.75
N THR A 82 31.91 19.25 -14.53
CA THR A 82 33.22 18.59 -14.32
C THR A 82 34.13 18.77 -15.52
N LEU A 83 33.61 18.55 -16.73
CA LEU A 83 34.37 18.73 -17.98
C LEU A 83 34.84 20.17 -18.18
N LYS A 84 34.03 21.17 -17.78
CA LYS A 84 34.43 22.58 -17.79
C LYS A 84 35.52 22.89 -16.77
N GLU A 85 35.39 22.37 -15.55
CA GLU A 85 36.38 22.55 -14.47
C GLU A 85 37.73 21.92 -14.85
N ALA A 86 37.70 20.75 -15.48
CA ALA A 86 38.87 20.07 -16.04
C ALA A 86 39.38 20.66 -17.37
N LYS A 87 38.70 21.69 -17.92
CA LYS A 87 39.03 22.35 -19.20
C LYS A 87 39.14 21.38 -20.39
N VAL A 88 38.28 20.36 -20.41
CA VAL A 88 38.18 19.39 -21.49
C VAL A 88 37.50 20.06 -22.68
N GLU A 89 38.18 20.16 -23.82
CA GLU A 89 37.57 20.66 -25.07
C GLU A 89 36.79 19.56 -25.78
N TYR A 90 35.51 19.76 -26.08
CA TYR A 90 34.68 18.81 -26.82
C TYR A 90 33.55 19.53 -27.57
N THR A 91 33.09 18.91 -28.64
CA THR A 91 32.03 19.45 -29.51
C THR A 91 30.72 18.67 -29.37
N LYS A 92 30.80 17.41 -28.94
CA LYS A 92 29.66 16.51 -28.74
C LYS A 92 29.80 15.71 -27.44
N LEU A 93 28.70 15.60 -26.69
CA LEU A 93 28.59 14.76 -25.50
C LEU A 93 27.53 13.68 -25.74
N ILE A 94 27.90 12.43 -25.52
CA ILE A 94 27.01 11.27 -25.60
C ILE A 94 26.85 10.69 -24.21
N MET A 95 25.62 10.77 -23.70
CA MET A 95 25.24 10.18 -22.41
C MET A 95 24.66 8.79 -22.66
N VAL A 96 25.31 7.75 -22.16
CA VAL A 96 24.82 6.37 -22.22
C VAL A 96 24.33 5.95 -20.84
N THR A 97 23.09 5.49 -20.74
CA THR A 97 22.50 5.18 -19.45
C THR A 97 21.53 4.02 -19.47
N ARG A 98 21.50 3.30 -18.35
CA ARG A 98 20.45 2.32 -18.04
C ARG A 98 19.14 2.97 -17.60
N GLY A 99 19.12 4.28 -17.36
CA GLY A 99 17.90 5.02 -17.04
C GLY A 99 16.96 5.16 -18.25
N LYS A 100 15.64 5.15 -18.01
CA LYS A 100 14.62 5.47 -19.03
C LYS A 100 14.38 6.99 -19.03
N ILE A 101 14.51 7.64 -20.19
CA ILE A 101 14.26 9.09 -20.34
C ILE A 101 13.22 9.33 -21.45
N SER A 102 12.22 10.18 -21.17
CA SER A 102 11.17 10.50 -22.15
C SER A 102 11.72 11.33 -23.32
N ALA A 103 11.12 11.18 -24.50
CA ALA A 103 11.53 11.90 -25.71
C ALA A 103 11.45 13.43 -25.54
N GLU A 104 10.40 13.93 -24.88
CA GLU A 104 10.24 15.36 -24.59
C GLU A 104 11.38 15.89 -23.71
N ARG A 105 11.78 15.14 -22.67
CA ARG A 105 12.85 15.53 -21.76
C ARG A 105 14.22 15.49 -22.44
N LYS A 106 14.47 14.49 -23.32
CA LYS A 106 15.67 14.47 -24.19
C LYS A 106 15.74 15.74 -25.03
N LEU A 107 14.68 16.05 -25.78
CA LEU A 107 14.65 17.21 -26.67
C LEU A 107 14.84 18.54 -25.94
N LYS A 108 14.25 18.68 -24.74
CA LYS A 108 14.42 19.86 -23.91
C LYS A 108 15.88 20.03 -23.47
N LEU A 109 16.49 18.98 -22.92
CA LEU A 109 17.89 19.01 -22.47
C LEU A 109 18.87 19.29 -23.61
N GLN A 110 18.65 18.66 -24.77
CA GLN A 110 19.45 18.92 -25.96
C GLN A 110 19.37 20.38 -26.41
N LYS A 111 18.18 20.99 -26.36
CA LYS A 111 18.00 22.42 -26.68
C LYS A 111 18.65 23.32 -25.64
N ASP A 112 18.51 23.01 -24.36
CA ASP A 112 19.04 23.82 -23.27
C ASP A 112 20.57 23.82 -23.31
N VAL A 113 21.20 22.63 -23.38
CA VAL A 113 22.65 22.47 -23.46
C VAL A 113 23.23 23.09 -24.74
N ARG A 114 22.55 22.95 -25.88
CA ARG A 114 22.98 23.61 -27.13
C ARG A 114 22.96 25.14 -27.01
N LYS A 115 22.02 25.71 -26.24
CA LYS A 115 21.93 27.16 -26.02
C LYS A 115 22.94 27.66 -24.99
N SER A 116 23.15 26.93 -23.90
CA SER A 116 24.05 27.34 -22.81
C SER A 116 25.53 27.09 -23.11
N ASP A 117 25.82 25.97 -23.76
CA ASP A 117 27.18 25.42 -23.86
C ASP A 117 27.67 25.27 -25.30
N GLY A 118 26.78 25.45 -26.30
CA GLY A 118 27.14 25.41 -27.71
C GLY A 118 27.52 24.03 -28.25
N ILE A 119 27.38 22.98 -27.45
CA ILE A 119 27.71 21.59 -27.79
C ILE A 119 26.47 20.80 -28.24
N GLU A 120 26.72 19.71 -28.97
CA GLU A 120 25.69 18.71 -29.28
C GLU A 120 25.58 17.68 -28.14
N LEU A 121 24.35 17.36 -27.72
CA LEU A 121 24.07 16.35 -26.68
C LEU A 121 23.24 15.22 -27.28
N GLU A 122 23.60 13.97 -27.00
CA GLU A 122 22.86 12.79 -27.43
C GLU A 122 22.70 11.77 -26.30
N PHE A 123 21.61 10.99 -26.34
CA PHE A 123 21.27 10.02 -25.30
C PHE A 123 21.05 8.62 -25.86
N PHE A 124 21.84 7.66 -25.40
CA PHE A 124 21.60 6.24 -25.54
C PHE A 124 21.01 5.72 -24.23
N ASP A 125 19.70 5.58 -24.20
CA ASP A 125 18.99 5.16 -22.99
C ASP A 125 18.72 3.64 -22.99
N PHE A 126 18.07 3.17 -21.94
CA PHE A 126 17.72 1.76 -21.79
C PHE A 126 17.06 1.14 -23.05
N ARG A 127 16.11 1.85 -23.68
CA ARG A 127 15.41 1.32 -24.86
C ARG A 127 16.32 1.24 -26.07
N THR A 128 17.19 2.23 -26.25
CA THR A 128 18.19 2.22 -27.32
C THR A 128 19.16 1.05 -27.13
N ILE A 129 19.68 0.84 -25.92
CA ILE A 129 20.62 -0.25 -25.61
C ILE A 129 19.97 -1.62 -25.85
N VAL A 130 18.75 -1.83 -25.36
CA VAL A 130 17.97 -3.06 -25.58
C VAL A 130 17.77 -3.32 -27.07
N ALA A 131 17.38 -2.30 -27.83
CA ALA A 131 17.17 -2.42 -29.26
C ALA A 131 18.47 -2.82 -30.01
N ARG A 132 19.64 -2.38 -29.55
CA ARG A 132 20.95 -2.74 -30.15
C ARG A 132 21.42 -4.13 -29.76
N LEU A 133 21.18 -4.55 -28.52
CA LEU A 133 21.49 -5.91 -28.10
C LEU A 133 20.55 -6.95 -28.74
N ALA A 134 19.35 -6.55 -29.17
CA ALA A 134 18.41 -7.42 -29.88
C ALA A 134 18.84 -7.74 -31.31
N VAL A 135 19.79 -6.99 -31.87
CA VAL A 135 20.31 -7.20 -33.23
C VAL A 135 21.19 -8.44 -33.25
N THR A 136 20.62 -9.58 -33.63
CA THR A 136 21.33 -10.87 -33.65
C THR A 136 22.56 -10.91 -34.56
N SER A 137 22.66 -10.03 -35.57
CA SER A 137 23.81 -10.00 -36.49
C SER A 137 25.11 -9.47 -35.87
N ASN A 138 25.04 -8.65 -34.80
CA ASN A 138 26.24 -8.09 -34.16
C ASN A 138 26.81 -8.97 -33.03
N ASN A 139 26.08 -10.00 -32.59
CA ASN A 139 26.48 -10.94 -31.52
C ASN A 139 26.97 -10.28 -30.21
N ILE A 140 26.66 -9.00 -29.94
CA ILE A 140 27.14 -8.28 -28.75
C ILE A 140 26.57 -8.93 -27.48
N PHE A 141 25.27 -9.25 -27.51
CA PHE A 141 24.59 -9.88 -26.36
C PHE A 141 25.21 -11.24 -25.99
N TYR A 142 25.40 -12.14 -26.96
CA TYR A 142 25.93 -13.48 -26.68
C TYR A 142 27.38 -13.47 -26.19
N ARG A 143 28.19 -12.50 -26.63
CA ARG A 143 29.59 -12.36 -26.19
C ARG A 143 29.68 -11.94 -24.72
N ASN A 144 28.78 -11.07 -24.28
CA ASN A 144 28.78 -10.54 -22.91
C ASN A 144 27.88 -11.35 -21.96
N PHE A 145 26.96 -12.16 -22.51
CA PHE A 145 26.04 -13.01 -21.75
C PHE A 145 25.98 -14.46 -22.29
N PRO A 146 27.11 -15.21 -22.33
CA PRO A 146 27.19 -16.51 -23.01
C PRO A 146 26.33 -17.60 -22.36
N ASP A 147 26.13 -17.52 -21.04
CA ASP A 147 25.42 -18.52 -20.22
C ASP A 147 24.15 -17.94 -19.57
N ILE A 148 23.55 -16.89 -20.13
CA ILE A 148 22.40 -16.20 -19.49
C ILE A 148 21.25 -17.14 -19.17
N LYS A 149 21.00 -18.17 -19.99
CA LYS A 149 19.99 -19.20 -19.71
C LYS A 149 20.33 -20.04 -18.48
N LYS A 150 21.61 -20.33 -18.25
CA LYS A 150 22.10 -21.10 -17.11
C LYS A 150 22.18 -20.21 -15.85
N GLN A 151 22.53 -18.94 -15.99
CA GLN A 151 22.48 -17.95 -14.91
C GLN A 151 21.04 -17.69 -14.47
N ILE A 152 20.10 -17.55 -15.43
CA ILE A 152 18.67 -17.49 -15.18
C ILE A 152 18.20 -18.79 -14.51
N ALA A 153 18.56 -19.97 -15.02
CA ALA A 153 18.21 -21.24 -14.38
C ALA A 153 18.77 -21.36 -12.95
N THR A 154 20.00 -20.89 -12.70
CA THR A 154 20.62 -20.91 -11.37
C THR A 154 19.98 -19.86 -10.44
N HIS A 155 19.56 -18.70 -10.95
CA HIS A 155 18.78 -17.71 -10.20
C HIS A 155 17.36 -18.20 -9.91
N ILE A 156 16.73 -18.91 -10.84
CA ILE A 156 15.42 -19.58 -10.69
C ILE A 156 15.51 -20.76 -9.71
N GLU A 157 16.63 -21.50 -9.68
CA GLU A 157 16.86 -22.59 -8.72
C GLU A 157 17.22 -22.09 -7.31
N GLN A 158 17.86 -20.92 -7.18
CA GLN A 158 18.25 -20.32 -5.89
C GLN A 158 17.19 -19.35 -5.32
N ASN A 159 16.32 -18.80 -6.15
CA ASN A 159 15.08 -18.11 -5.79
C ASN A 159 13.98 -18.71 -6.65
N PRO A 160 13.04 -19.49 -6.08
CA PRO A 160 11.94 -20.07 -6.85
C PRO A 160 10.97 -18.95 -7.26
N ASN A 161 11.36 -18.13 -8.23
CA ASN A 161 10.62 -16.97 -8.70
C ASN A 161 9.55 -17.41 -9.71
N THR A 162 8.56 -18.12 -9.19
CA THR A 162 7.15 -17.83 -9.48
C THR A 162 6.67 -16.58 -8.73
N ASP A 163 7.48 -15.99 -7.85
CA ASP A 163 7.11 -14.90 -6.94
C ASP A 163 7.13 -13.48 -7.57
N GLU A 164 8.06 -13.09 -8.44
CA GLU A 164 8.12 -11.68 -8.92
C GLU A 164 6.89 -11.23 -9.74
N TYR A 165 6.37 -12.09 -10.63
CA TYR A 165 5.16 -11.77 -11.41
C TYR A 165 3.90 -11.79 -10.52
N ASN A 166 3.82 -12.76 -9.61
CA ASN A 166 2.74 -12.84 -8.61
C ASN A 166 2.78 -11.64 -7.65
N GLU A 167 3.96 -11.17 -7.28
CA GLU A 167 4.19 -10.00 -6.44
C GLU A 167 3.79 -8.72 -7.17
N GLU A 168 4.17 -8.54 -8.44
CA GLU A 168 3.75 -7.41 -9.25
C GLU A 168 2.22 -7.33 -9.36
N HIS A 169 1.59 -8.46 -9.72
CA HIS A 169 0.15 -8.54 -9.83
C HIS A 169 -0.55 -8.34 -8.47
N SER A 170 -0.02 -8.94 -7.40
CA SER A 170 -0.55 -8.76 -6.03
C SER A 170 -0.44 -7.32 -5.56
N LEU A 171 0.66 -6.62 -5.87
CA LEU A 171 0.85 -5.20 -5.55
C LEU A 171 -0.15 -4.32 -6.31
N ARG A 172 -0.38 -4.62 -7.60
CA ARG A 172 -1.38 -3.92 -8.42
C ARG A 172 -2.79 -4.09 -7.85
N VAL A 173 -3.14 -5.32 -7.49
CA VAL A 173 -4.43 -5.66 -6.86
C VAL A 173 -4.57 -4.98 -5.49
N TYR A 174 -3.52 -5.03 -4.67
CA TYR A 174 -3.48 -4.41 -3.35
C TYR A 174 -3.69 -2.89 -3.42
N TYR A 175 -3.02 -2.23 -4.35
CA TYR A 175 -3.17 -0.80 -4.59
C TYR A 175 -4.58 -0.45 -5.07
N ALA A 176 -5.12 -1.19 -6.05
CA ALA A 176 -6.42 -0.91 -6.65
C ALA A 176 -7.61 -1.19 -5.70
N PHE A 177 -7.52 -2.23 -4.88
CA PHE A 177 -8.69 -2.78 -4.18
C PHE A 177 -8.56 -2.84 -2.65
N VAL A 178 -7.37 -2.68 -2.08
CA VAL A 178 -7.16 -2.78 -0.62
C VAL A 178 -6.88 -1.43 0.03
N LEU A 179 -5.98 -0.62 -0.54
CA LEU A 179 -5.50 0.63 0.06
C LEU A 179 -6.42 1.85 -0.07
N HIS A 180 -7.40 1.79 -0.97
CA HIS A 180 -8.30 2.91 -1.27
C HIS A 180 -9.38 3.10 -0.20
N ASP A 181 -9.66 4.34 0.21
CA ASP A 181 -10.58 4.62 1.33
C ASP A 181 -12.03 4.22 1.03
N LYS A 182 -12.45 4.30 -0.25
CA LYS A 182 -13.76 3.77 -0.70
C LYS A 182 -13.81 2.25 -0.80
N ALA A 183 -12.68 1.53 -0.80
CA ALA A 183 -12.70 0.06 -0.86
C ALA A 183 -13.40 -0.55 0.37
N SER A 184 -13.33 0.12 1.53
CA SER A 184 -14.09 -0.27 2.72
C SER A 184 -15.60 -0.16 2.52
N MET A 185 -16.07 0.91 1.85
CA MET A 185 -17.48 1.09 1.52
C MET A 185 -17.96 0.06 0.50
N VAL A 186 -17.18 -0.18 -0.56
CA VAL A 186 -17.51 -1.17 -1.59
C VAL A 186 -17.52 -2.59 -1.03
N ARG A 187 -16.59 -2.93 -0.12
CA ARG A 187 -16.62 -4.20 0.64
C ARG A 187 -17.90 -4.38 1.44
N LYS A 188 -18.33 -3.34 2.17
CA LYS A 188 -19.57 -3.36 2.94
C LYS A 188 -20.78 -3.55 2.02
N SER A 189 -20.83 -2.83 0.90
CA SER A 189 -21.90 -2.94 -0.09
C SER A 189 -21.97 -4.35 -0.69
N LEU A 190 -20.81 -4.95 -1.03
CA LEU A 190 -20.74 -6.30 -1.55
C LEU A 190 -21.21 -7.34 -0.53
N LEU A 191 -20.77 -7.22 0.73
CA LEU A 191 -21.26 -8.07 1.83
C LEU A 191 -22.78 -7.93 2.00
N ASP A 192 -23.32 -6.71 1.94
CA ASP A 192 -24.76 -6.45 2.03
C ASP A 192 -25.52 -7.14 0.89
N GLN A 193 -25.01 -7.09 -0.34
CA GLN A 193 -25.64 -7.79 -1.45
C GLN A 193 -25.54 -9.32 -1.35
N MET A 194 -24.46 -9.85 -0.77
CA MET A 194 -24.33 -11.29 -0.52
C MET A 194 -25.32 -11.77 0.55
N VAL A 195 -25.42 -11.04 1.66
CA VAL A 195 -26.41 -11.29 2.72
C VAL A 195 -27.81 -11.22 2.15
N LEU A 196 -28.11 -10.19 1.36
CA LEU A 196 -29.38 -10.06 0.65
C LEU A 196 -29.64 -11.26 -0.26
N SER A 197 -28.66 -11.71 -1.05
CA SER A 197 -28.76 -12.86 -1.95
C SER A 197 -29.09 -14.17 -1.22
N VAL A 198 -28.54 -14.37 -0.02
CA VAL A 198 -28.91 -15.52 0.82
C VAL A 198 -30.33 -15.39 1.36
N VAL A 199 -30.71 -14.22 1.86
CA VAL A 199 -32.08 -13.93 2.30
C VAL A 199 -33.09 -14.07 1.15
N ILE A 200 -32.70 -13.83 -0.10
CA ILE A 200 -33.52 -14.07 -1.29
C ILE A 200 -33.77 -15.56 -1.50
N SER A 201 -32.71 -16.37 -1.40
CA SER A 201 -32.78 -17.82 -1.59
C SER A 201 -33.56 -18.53 -0.48
N SER A 202 -33.72 -17.89 0.67
CA SER A 202 -34.34 -18.47 1.86
C SER A 202 -35.56 -17.64 2.30
N GLN A 203 -36.77 -18.19 2.20
CA GLN A 203 -38.00 -17.41 2.46
C GLN A 203 -38.08 -16.79 3.87
N LEU A 204 -37.48 -17.43 4.89
CA LEU A 204 -37.43 -16.96 6.28
C LEU A 204 -36.25 -17.63 6.99
N SER A 205 -35.21 -16.88 7.38
CA SER A 205 -33.98 -17.45 7.94
C SER A 205 -33.51 -16.76 9.21
N SER A 206 -33.01 -17.55 10.16
CA SER A 206 -32.29 -17.05 11.34
C SER A 206 -30.89 -16.52 10.98
N GLU A 207 -30.30 -15.71 11.85
CA GLU A 207 -28.92 -15.23 11.68
C GLU A 207 -27.91 -16.39 11.52
N ASP A 208 -28.07 -17.46 12.31
CA ASP A 208 -27.21 -18.64 12.26
C ASP A 208 -27.34 -19.39 10.92
N GLU A 209 -28.56 -19.52 10.38
CA GLU A 209 -28.79 -20.12 9.07
C GLU A 209 -28.19 -19.28 7.94
N ILE A 210 -28.29 -17.95 8.02
CA ILE A 210 -27.68 -17.04 7.04
C ILE A 210 -26.16 -17.13 7.12
N CYS A 211 -25.58 -17.06 8.33
CA CYS A 211 -24.14 -17.23 8.55
C CYS A 211 -23.65 -18.57 8.00
N ASN A 212 -24.30 -19.67 8.36
CA ASN A 212 -23.89 -21.01 7.91
C ASN A 212 -24.02 -21.16 6.39
N THR A 213 -25.07 -20.61 5.80
CA THR A 213 -25.27 -20.64 4.35
C THR A 213 -24.18 -19.83 3.65
N ILE A 214 -23.90 -18.60 4.09
CA ILE A 214 -22.81 -17.80 3.52
C ILE A 214 -21.46 -18.49 3.70
N ASN A 215 -21.14 -19.00 4.90
CA ASN A 215 -19.89 -19.69 5.19
C ASN A 215 -19.73 -20.96 4.32
N SER A 216 -20.82 -21.70 4.08
CA SER A 216 -20.83 -22.88 3.21
C SER A 216 -20.62 -22.56 1.73
N LEU A 217 -21.17 -21.42 1.28
CA LEU A 217 -21.14 -20.97 -0.12
C LEU A 217 -19.82 -20.28 -0.48
N LEU A 218 -19.18 -19.65 0.50
CA LEU A 218 -17.92 -18.96 0.36
C LEU A 218 -16.70 -19.89 0.61
N GLY A 219 -16.88 -21.01 1.32
CA GLY A 219 -15.83 -21.99 1.62
C GLY A 219 -14.91 -21.51 2.73
N GLU A 220 -14.98 -22.15 3.91
CA GLU A 220 -14.20 -21.83 5.14
C GLU A 220 -14.06 -20.34 5.52
N ILE A 221 -14.87 -19.46 4.93
CA ILE A 221 -14.94 -18.05 5.29
C ILE A 221 -15.85 -17.91 6.48
N GLU A 222 -15.30 -17.46 7.59
CA GLU A 222 -16.04 -17.17 8.81
C GLU A 222 -16.45 -15.70 8.82
N ILE A 223 -17.70 -15.42 8.47
CA ILE A 223 -18.28 -14.10 8.69
C ILE A 223 -18.59 -13.96 10.18
N GLN A 224 -18.04 -12.92 10.81
CA GLN A 224 -18.30 -12.68 12.22
C GLN A 224 -19.78 -12.28 12.42
N PRO A 225 -20.46 -12.79 13.47
CA PRO A 225 -21.87 -12.47 13.74
C PRO A 225 -22.17 -10.96 13.81
N GLN A 226 -21.20 -10.17 14.31
CA GLN A 226 -21.32 -8.71 14.37
C GLN A 226 -21.37 -8.05 12.99
N GLN A 227 -20.61 -8.57 12.03
CA GLN A 227 -20.60 -8.08 10.65
C GLN A 227 -21.91 -8.42 9.94
N LEU A 228 -22.44 -9.63 10.15
CA LEU A 228 -23.74 -10.04 9.64
C LEU A 228 -24.86 -9.13 10.18
N ARG A 229 -24.90 -8.91 11.50
CA ARG A 229 -25.90 -8.03 12.13
C ARG A 229 -25.83 -6.60 11.60
N ALA A 230 -24.63 -6.06 11.45
CA ALA A 230 -24.44 -4.73 10.90
C ALA A 230 -24.95 -4.64 9.44
N SER A 231 -24.78 -5.71 8.66
CA SER A 231 -25.28 -5.82 7.28
C SER A 231 -26.80 -5.89 7.22
N LEU A 232 -27.42 -6.80 7.98
CA LEU A 232 -28.88 -6.96 8.06
C LEU A 232 -29.57 -5.66 8.49
N LYS A 233 -29.01 -4.96 9.48
CA LYS A 233 -29.52 -3.65 9.91
C LYS A 233 -29.46 -2.60 8.80
N ARG A 234 -28.37 -2.53 8.02
CA ARG A 234 -28.27 -1.61 6.87
C ARG A 234 -29.30 -1.94 5.79
N LEU A 235 -29.48 -3.22 5.47
CA LEU A 235 -30.46 -3.69 4.48
C LEU A 235 -31.90 -3.39 4.93
N GLU A 236 -32.17 -3.48 6.22
CA GLU A 236 -33.46 -3.11 6.83
C GLU A 236 -33.72 -1.60 6.76
N GLU A 237 -32.71 -0.78 7.09
CA GLU A 237 -32.77 0.69 6.94
C GLU A 237 -33.04 1.10 5.48
N GLN A 238 -32.48 0.36 4.52
CA GLN A 238 -32.71 0.52 3.08
C GLN A 238 -34.02 -0.13 2.58
N ARG A 239 -34.79 -0.75 3.48
CA ARG A 239 -36.07 -1.42 3.21
C ARG A 239 -35.99 -2.60 2.26
N TYR A 240 -34.84 -3.26 2.12
CA TYR A 240 -34.72 -4.48 1.30
C TYR A 240 -35.17 -5.74 2.06
N VAL A 241 -34.93 -5.79 3.37
CA VAL A 241 -35.30 -6.90 4.25
C VAL A 241 -36.12 -6.41 5.45
N GLU A 242 -36.82 -7.32 6.11
CA GLU A 242 -37.52 -7.07 7.38
C GLU A 242 -37.29 -8.24 8.35
N CYS A 243 -37.19 -7.92 9.64
CA CYS A 243 -37.08 -8.91 10.72
C CYS A 243 -38.46 -9.21 11.34
N LEU A 244 -38.82 -10.50 11.39
CA LEU A 244 -40.04 -11.02 12.01
C LEU A 244 -39.67 -12.19 12.91
N GLU A 245 -39.97 -12.08 14.22
CA GLU A 245 -39.73 -13.16 15.21
C GLU A 245 -38.30 -13.72 15.15
N ASP A 246 -37.30 -12.84 15.15
CA ASP A 246 -35.86 -13.17 15.05
C ASP A 246 -35.45 -13.89 13.76
N LYS A 247 -36.26 -13.76 12.69
CA LYS A 247 -35.96 -14.27 11.36
C LYS A 247 -36.07 -13.18 10.30
N TRP A 248 -35.17 -13.23 9.33
CA TRP A 248 -35.04 -12.25 8.27
C TRP A 248 -35.67 -12.76 6.98
N LYS A 249 -36.38 -11.86 6.28
CA LYS A 249 -36.92 -12.12 4.94
C LYS A 249 -36.90 -10.86 4.09
N LEU A 250 -37.17 -11.01 2.80
CA LEU A 250 -37.37 -9.87 1.90
C LEU A 250 -38.61 -9.05 2.28
N SER A 251 -38.48 -7.73 2.16
CA SER A 251 -39.62 -6.82 2.17
C SER A 251 -40.35 -6.83 0.81
N ILE A 252 -41.55 -6.24 0.75
CA ILE A 252 -42.29 -6.01 -0.51
C ILE A 252 -41.46 -5.19 -1.50
N TYR A 253 -40.72 -4.19 -1.01
CA TYR A 253 -39.85 -3.36 -1.85
C TYR A 253 -38.64 -4.16 -2.37
N GLY A 254 -38.06 -5.03 -1.53
CA GLY A 254 -36.99 -5.95 -1.92
C GLY A 254 -37.40 -6.91 -3.02
N GLN A 255 -38.59 -7.52 -2.90
CA GLN A 255 -39.16 -8.44 -3.90
C GLN A 255 -39.34 -7.75 -5.28
N MET A 256 -39.92 -6.55 -5.30
CA MET A 256 -40.09 -5.79 -6.56
C MET A 256 -38.76 -5.46 -7.25
N MET A 257 -37.72 -5.09 -6.48
CA MET A 257 -36.41 -4.73 -7.04
C MET A 257 -35.64 -5.94 -7.59
N LEU A 258 -35.98 -7.16 -7.15
CA LEU A 258 -35.40 -8.42 -7.63
C LEU A 258 -36.01 -8.92 -8.92
N GLU A 259 -37.34 -8.87 -9.02
CA GLU A 259 -38.06 -9.27 -10.24
C GLU A 259 -37.62 -8.43 -11.45
N ILE A 260 -37.27 -7.16 -11.23
CA ILE A 260 -36.73 -6.26 -12.26
C ILE A 260 -35.29 -6.66 -12.69
N ARG A 261 -34.51 -7.33 -11.83
CA ARG A 261 -33.09 -7.63 -12.07
C ARG A 261 -32.79 -9.09 -12.45
N ASN A 262 -33.68 -10.05 -12.16
CA ASN A 262 -33.44 -11.49 -12.35
C ASN A 262 -33.65 -12.03 -13.79
N ALA A 263 -34.01 -11.20 -14.77
CA ALA A 263 -34.44 -11.67 -16.09
C ALA A 263 -33.32 -12.17 -17.04
N SER A 264 -32.06 -12.38 -16.61
CA SER A 264 -30.94 -12.58 -17.56
C SER A 264 -29.84 -13.64 -17.27
N PHE A 265 -29.83 -14.45 -16.19
CA PHE A 265 -28.54 -15.05 -15.75
C PHE A 265 -28.36 -16.57 -15.51
N GLU A 266 -29.18 -17.50 -16.02
CA GLU A 266 -28.96 -18.96 -15.75
C GLU A 266 -28.50 -19.83 -16.94
N LYS A 267 -28.23 -19.28 -18.13
CA LYS A 267 -27.98 -20.11 -19.34
C LYS A 267 -26.56 -20.18 -19.90
N VAL A 268 -25.64 -19.29 -19.50
CA VAL A 268 -24.37 -19.07 -20.25
C VAL A 268 -23.17 -19.88 -19.74
N GLU A 269 -23.16 -20.32 -18.47
CA GLU A 269 -21.94 -20.88 -17.84
C GLU A 269 -21.68 -22.37 -18.17
N SER A 270 -22.71 -23.21 -18.18
CA SER A 270 -22.54 -24.65 -18.43
C SER A 270 -22.28 -24.99 -19.90
N SER A 271 -22.73 -24.15 -20.83
CA SER A 271 -22.48 -24.30 -22.27
C SER A 271 -21.02 -24.03 -22.60
N VAL A 272 -20.46 -22.90 -22.15
CA VAL A 272 -19.09 -22.48 -22.51
C VAL A 272 -18.01 -23.49 -22.08
N ILE A 273 -18.08 -24.02 -20.85
CA ILE A 273 -17.11 -25.03 -20.38
C ILE A 273 -17.30 -26.37 -21.12
N SER A 274 -18.54 -26.72 -21.50
CA SER A 274 -18.77 -27.91 -22.31
C SER A 274 -18.23 -27.74 -23.72
N ASP A 275 -18.48 -26.60 -24.35
CA ASP A 275 -18.01 -26.27 -25.70
C ASP A 275 -16.49 -26.27 -25.79
N LEU A 276 -15.80 -25.70 -24.79
CA LEU A 276 -14.34 -25.76 -24.71
C LEU A 276 -13.83 -27.19 -24.56
N ALA A 277 -14.46 -28.01 -23.72
CA ALA A 277 -14.08 -29.40 -23.54
C ALA A 277 -14.33 -30.23 -24.81
N ASP A 278 -15.43 -29.98 -25.52
CA ASP A 278 -15.77 -30.66 -26.77
C ASP A 278 -14.79 -30.26 -27.89
N LYS A 279 -14.35 -28.99 -27.94
CA LYS A 279 -13.27 -28.53 -28.83
C LYS A 279 -11.93 -29.22 -28.51
N MET A 280 -11.55 -29.30 -27.23
CA MET A 280 -10.32 -29.99 -26.79
C MET A 280 -10.31 -31.47 -27.17
N ILE A 281 -11.46 -32.16 -27.04
CA ILE A 281 -11.61 -33.58 -27.42
C ILE A 281 -11.49 -33.74 -28.94
N ALA A 282 -12.08 -32.83 -29.71
CA ALA A 282 -11.98 -32.83 -31.17
C ALA A 282 -10.54 -32.59 -31.65
N ASP A 283 -9.83 -31.63 -31.05
CA ASP A 283 -8.46 -31.26 -31.42
C ASP A 283 -7.43 -32.34 -31.02
N PHE A 284 -7.70 -33.13 -29.98
CA PHE A 284 -6.83 -34.24 -29.57
C PHE A 284 -6.92 -35.46 -30.50
N GLY A 285 -8.06 -35.68 -31.16
CA GLY A 285 -8.20 -36.69 -32.23
C GLY A 285 -8.32 -38.15 -31.79
N GLU A 286 -8.36 -38.46 -30.49
CA GLU A 286 -8.55 -39.82 -29.95
C GLU A 286 -9.87 -40.00 -29.18
N SER A 287 -10.30 -41.26 -28.98
CA SER A 287 -11.50 -41.55 -28.19
C SER A 287 -11.25 -41.33 -26.69
N VAL A 288 -11.98 -40.37 -26.11
CA VAL A 288 -11.85 -40.00 -24.69
C VAL A 288 -12.93 -40.67 -23.84
N SER A 289 -12.55 -41.29 -22.73
CA SER A 289 -13.48 -41.92 -21.77
C SER A 289 -14.33 -40.89 -21.01
N ASN A 290 -15.46 -41.31 -20.43
CA ASN A 290 -16.30 -40.42 -19.62
C ASN A 290 -15.56 -39.85 -18.39
N GLU A 291 -14.66 -40.63 -17.78
CA GLU A 291 -13.84 -40.15 -16.66
C GLU A 291 -12.85 -39.08 -17.10
N GLU A 292 -12.23 -39.24 -18.28
CA GLU A 292 -11.34 -38.23 -18.85
C GLU A 292 -12.10 -36.97 -19.23
N LYS A 293 -13.32 -37.06 -19.76
CA LYS A 293 -14.19 -35.89 -20.01
C LYS A 293 -14.45 -35.09 -18.73
N THR A 294 -14.72 -35.76 -17.61
CA THR A 294 -14.89 -35.09 -16.32
C THR A 294 -13.58 -34.43 -15.85
N ARG A 295 -12.44 -35.09 -16.04
CA ARG A 295 -11.12 -34.54 -15.70
C ARG A 295 -10.77 -33.32 -16.57
N ILE A 296 -11.11 -33.35 -17.86
CA ILE A 296 -10.91 -32.22 -18.79
C ILE A 296 -11.69 -31.01 -18.30
N LYS A 297 -13.01 -31.16 -18.05
CA LYS A 297 -13.83 -30.04 -17.54
C LYS A 297 -13.28 -29.45 -16.24
N ARG A 298 -12.82 -30.30 -15.31
CA ARG A 298 -12.19 -29.84 -14.06
C ARG A 298 -10.85 -29.12 -14.32
N ASN A 299 -9.96 -29.72 -15.11
CA ASN A 299 -8.65 -29.15 -15.37
C ASN A 299 -8.77 -27.83 -16.15
N SER A 300 -9.73 -27.70 -17.06
CA SER A 300 -10.03 -26.45 -17.76
C SER A 300 -10.44 -25.33 -16.80
N LYS A 301 -11.26 -25.65 -15.79
CA LYS A 301 -11.62 -24.71 -14.72
C LYS A 301 -10.41 -24.30 -13.88
N ASP A 302 -9.59 -25.27 -13.45
CA ASP A 302 -8.37 -25.01 -12.68
C ASP A 302 -7.38 -24.10 -13.44
N VAL A 303 -7.25 -24.31 -14.75
CA VAL A 303 -6.41 -23.49 -15.64
C VAL A 303 -6.98 -22.10 -15.82
N LEU A 304 -8.30 -21.96 -16.03
CA LEU A 304 -8.96 -20.65 -16.16
C LEU A 304 -8.79 -19.81 -14.89
N VAL A 305 -9.02 -20.40 -13.71
CA VAL A 305 -8.81 -19.73 -12.42
C VAL A 305 -7.35 -19.29 -12.26
N ALA A 306 -6.40 -20.14 -12.68
CA ALA A 306 -4.98 -19.79 -12.63
C ALA A 306 -4.64 -18.64 -13.60
N PHE A 307 -5.26 -18.56 -14.78
CA PHE A 307 -5.14 -17.40 -15.67
C PHE A 307 -5.68 -16.11 -15.03
N PHE A 308 -6.83 -16.16 -14.36
CA PHE A 308 -7.35 -14.99 -13.63
C PHE A 308 -6.47 -14.60 -12.43
N LYS A 309 -5.87 -15.55 -11.72
CA LYS A 309 -4.88 -15.25 -10.68
C LYS A 309 -3.62 -14.57 -11.23
N LEU A 310 -3.17 -14.98 -12.42
CA LEU A 310 -1.96 -14.44 -13.03
C LEU A 310 -2.19 -13.16 -13.84
N ARG A 311 -3.39 -12.95 -14.38
CA ARG A 311 -3.68 -11.89 -15.39
C ARG A 311 -5.03 -11.22 -15.18
N GLY A 312 -5.67 -11.38 -14.02
CA GLY A 312 -7.08 -11.00 -13.81
C GLY A 312 -7.39 -9.51 -14.04
N ILE A 313 -6.44 -8.60 -13.81
CA ILE A 313 -6.61 -7.17 -14.13
C ILE A 313 -6.61 -6.94 -15.65
N GLU A 314 -5.74 -7.63 -16.39
CA GLU A 314 -5.62 -7.53 -17.84
C GLU A 314 -6.83 -8.15 -18.54
N LEU A 315 -7.27 -9.31 -18.06
CA LEU A 315 -8.51 -9.95 -18.50
C LEU A 315 -9.72 -9.08 -18.18
N ALA A 316 -9.80 -8.49 -16.98
CA ALA A 316 -10.87 -7.56 -16.64
C ALA A 316 -10.91 -6.34 -17.55
N ASN A 317 -9.76 -5.73 -17.86
CA ASN A 317 -9.71 -4.62 -18.81
C ASN A 317 -10.16 -5.04 -20.22
N THR A 318 -9.81 -6.25 -20.65
CA THR A 318 -10.19 -6.80 -21.96
C THR A 318 -11.70 -7.01 -22.06
N PHE A 319 -12.30 -7.72 -21.10
CA PHE A 319 -13.69 -8.12 -21.18
C PHE A 319 -14.69 -7.08 -20.66
N LEU A 320 -14.24 -6.09 -19.86
CA LEU A 320 -15.15 -5.13 -19.20
C LEU A 320 -15.05 -3.70 -19.72
N LYS A 321 -13.97 -3.33 -20.42
CA LYS A 321 -13.76 -1.95 -20.92
C LYS A 321 -13.81 -1.79 -22.44
N SER A 322 -14.18 -2.84 -23.17
CA SER A 322 -14.21 -2.83 -24.65
C SER A 322 -12.89 -2.35 -25.27
N GLY A 323 -11.76 -2.69 -24.65
CA GLY A 323 -10.42 -2.43 -25.17
C GLY A 323 -9.93 -3.55 -26.09
N PRO A 324 -8.89 -3.32 -26.91
CA PRO A 324 -8.29 -4.40 -27.70
C PRO A 324 -7.76 -5.50 -26.78
N PRO A 325 -7.98 -6.80 -27.10
CA PRO A 325 -7.50 -7.90 -26.26
C PRO A 325 -5.99 -7.81 -26.10
N THR A 326 -5.53 -7.89 -24.85
CA THR A 326 -4.10 -7.99 -24.58
C THR A 326 -3.70 -9.44 -24.82
N PRO A 327 -2.71 -9.73 -25.68
CA PRO A 327 -2.29 -11.10 -25.93
C PRO A 327 -1.85 -11.74 -24.61
N VAL A 328 -2.49 -12.85 -24.24
CA VAL A 328 -2.08 -13.66 -23.09
C VAL A 328 -0.84 -14.46 -23.53
N TYR A 329 0.35 -13.94 -23.24
CA TYR A 329 1.61 -14.62 -23.57
C TYR A 329 1.87 -15.84 -22.66
N GLU A 330 2.46 -16.88 -23.25
CA GLU A 330 2.63 -18.23 -22.70
C GLU A 330 3.69 -18.34 -21.59
N ASP A 331 4.28 -17.25 -21.09
CA ASP A 331 5.46 -17.30 -20.22
C ASP A 331 5.23 -17.95 -18.83
N ALA A 332 3.99 -18.35 -18.51
CA ALA A 332 3.60 -19.12 -17.32
C ALA A 332 3.39 -20.64 -17.57
N ILE A 333 3.93 -21.19 -18.67
CA ILE A 333 3.72 -22.58 -19.14
C ILE A 333 3.89 -23.62 -18.02
N ASP A 334 5.02 -23.65 -17.29
CA ASP A 334 5.39 -24.86 -16.53
C ASP A 334 4.43 -25.22 -15.37
N ASN A 335 3.86 -24.23 -14.67
CA ASN A 335 2.92 -24.48 -13.58
C ASN A 335 1.49 -24.75 -14.11
N LEU A 336 1.10 -24.08 -15.21
CA LEU A 336 -0.22 -24.24 -15.82
C LEU A 336 -0.35 -25.59 -16.53
N THR A 337 0.70 -26.07 -17.21
CA THR A 337 0.72 -27.40 -17.83
C THR A 337 0.59 -28.51 -16.78
N GLY A 338 1.12 -28.32 -15.57
CA GLY A 338 0.93 -29.24 -14.44
C GLY A 338 -0.53 -29.35 -13.97
N LYS A 339 -1.25 -28.22 -13.89
CA LYS A 339 -2.69 -28.21 -13.61
C LYS A 339 -3.51 -28.82 -14.76
N ALA A 340 -3.16 -28.48 -16.00
CA ALA A 340 -3.84 -28.96 -17.20
C ALA A 340 -3.71 -30.48 -17.42
N SER A 341 -2.53 -31.05 -17.13
CA SER A 341 -2.23 -32.48 -17.32
C SER A 341 -2.62 -33.38 -16.13
N ARG A 342 -3.23 -32.83 -15.07
CA ARG A 342 -3.54 -33.60 -13.85
C ARG A 342 -4.50 -34.76 -14.14
N GLY A 343 -3.96 -35.98 -14.14
CA GLY A 343 -4.71 -37.21 -14.42
C GLY A 343 -5.06 -37.41 -15.91
N LEU A 344 -4.36 -36.71 -16.81
CA LEU A 344 -4.41 -36.80 -18.27
C LEU A 344 -2.98 -36.98 -18.81
N SER A 345 -2.81 -37.26 -20.11
CA SER A 345 -1.47 -37.25 -20.73
C SER A 345 -0.92 -35.82 -20.81
N LYS A 346 0.41 -35.68 -20.87
CA LYS A 346 1.06 -34.36 -21.04
C LYS A 346 0.65 -33.68 -22.34
N ASP A 347 0.48 -34.46 -23.41
CA ASP A 347 0.05 -33.96 -24.71
C ASP A 347 -1.38 -33.40 -24.62
N PHE A 348 -2.29 -34.08 -23.91
CA PHE A 348 -3.64 -33.59 -23.66
C PHE A 348 -3.64 -32.33 -22.78
N GLY A 349 -2.77 -32.28 -21.76
CA GLY A 349 -2.61 -31.08 -20.94
C GLY A 349 -2.15 -29.85 -21.75
N THR A 350 -1.36 -30.07 -22.80
CA THR A 350 -0.93 -29.01 -23.73
C THR A 350 -2.12 -28.50 -24.55
N VAL A 351 -2.97 -29.41 -25.05
CA VAL A 351 -4.21 -29.06 -25.76
C VAL A 351 -5.16 -28.26 -24.88
N VAL A 352 -5.37 -28.68 -23.62
CA VAL A 352 -6.22 -27.95 -22.66
C VAL A 352 -5.72 -26.51 -22.47
N PHE A 353 -4.41 -26.34 -22.29
CA PHE A 353 -3.81 -25.01 -22.13
C PHE A 353 -3.99 -24.15 -23.38
N SER A 354 -3.63 -24.67 -24.56
CA SER A 354 -3.69 -23.91 -25.82
C SER A 354 -5.11 -23.51 -26.20
N THR A 355 -6.09 -24.39 -25.99
CA THR A 355 -7.50 -24.08 -26.31
C THR A 355 -8.07 -23.00 -25.40
N ILE A 356 -7.69 -22.97 -24.11
CA ILE A 356 -8.11 -21.90 -23.19
C ILE A 356 -7.43 -20.58 -23.53
N ALA A 357 -6.13 -20.60 -23.82
CA ALA A 357 -5.39 -19.41 -24.24
C ALA A 357 -5.96 -18.83 -25.55
N GLU A 358 -6.33 -19.68 -26.52
CA GLU A 358 -7.00 -19.26 -27.75
C GLU A 358 -8.35 -18.62 -27.47
N ALA A 359 -9.18 -19.23 -26.62
CA ALA A 359 -10.50 -18.69 -26.26
C ALA A 359 -10.41 -17.34 -25.53
N LEU A 360 -9.39 -17.14 -24.68
CA LEU A 360 -9.17 -15.85 -24.01
C LEU A 360 -8.73 -14.75 -24.98
N ASN A 361 -7.98 -15.09 -26.02
CA ASN A 361 -7.50 -14.15 -27.03
C ASN A 361 -8.56 -13.84 -28.12
N ASN A 362 -9.34 -14.85 -28.52
CA ASN A 362 -10.35 -14.77 -29.58
C ASN A 362 -11.66 -15.45 -29.13
N PRO A 363 -12.41 -14.83 -28.20
CA PRO A 363 -13.64 -15.41 -27.65
C PRO A 363 -14.80 -15.35 -28.67
N SER A 364 -15.70 -16.34 -28.61
CA SER A 364 -17.07 -16.19 -29.13
C SER A 364 -17.89 -15.18 -28.29
N GLU A 365 -19.05 -14.75 -28.76
CA GLU A 365 -19.93 -13.85 -27.98
C GLU A 365 -20.30 -14.44 -26.61
N GLU A 366 -20.69 -15.72 -26.56
CA GLU A 366 -21.02 -16.42 -25.31
C GLU A 366 -19.78 -16.58 -24.40
N GLN A 367 -18.61 -16.87 -24.98
CA GLN A 367 -17.35 -16.94 -24.22
C GLN A 367 -16.95 -15.58 -23.64
N ALA A 368 -17.12 -14.50 -24.40
CA ALA A 368 -16.80 -13.15 -23.95
C ALA A 368 -17.70 -12.72 -22.78
N GLU A 369 -18.99 -13.05 -22.84
CA GLU A 369 -19.93 -12.80 -21.74
C GLU A 369 -19.55 -13.61 -20.49
N TYR A 370 -19.20 -14.89 -20.66
CA TYR A 370 -18.72 -15.73 -19.56
C TYR A 370 -17.43 -15.18 -18.92
N PHE A 371 -16.42 -14.83 -19.72
CA PHE A 371 -15.16 -14.28 -19.21
C PHE A 371 -15.33 -12.91 -18.55
N ALA A 372 -16.27 -12.09 -19.02
CA ALA A 372 -16.66 -10.86 -18.33
C ALA A 372 -17.19 -11.15 -16.93
N ASN A 373 -18.05 -12.16 -16.76
CA ASN A 373 -18.54 -12.56 -15.43
C ASN A 373 -17.41 -13.10 -14.55
N CYS A 374 -16.53 -13.94 -15.08
CA CYS A 374 -15.34 -14.39 -14.34
C CYS A 374 -14.45 -13.22 -13.89
N ALA A 375 -14.29 -12.19 -14.74
CA ALA A 375 -13.52 -11.01 -14.39
C ALA A 375 -14.19 -10.18 -13.27
N ARG A 376 -15.51 -10.06 -13.30
CA ARG A 376 -16.30 -9.43 -12.22
C ARG A 376 -16.15 -10.19 -10.91
N ALA A 377 -16.33 -11.51 -10.91
CA ALA A 377 -16.13 -12.34 -9.73
C ALA A 377 -14.69 -12.29 -9.21
N TYR A 378 -13.70 -12.29 -10.10
CA TYR A 378 -12.30 -12.09 -9.72
C TYR A 378 -12.12 -10.78 -8.95
N ILE A 379 -12.59 -9.64 -9.49
CA ILE A 379 -12.50 -8.33 -8.81
C ILE A 379 -13.19 -8.38 -7.45
N ALA A 380 -14.34 -9.03 -7.36
CA ALA A 380 -15.09 -9.17 -6.12
C ALA A 380 -14.32 -9.95 -5.05
N VAL A 381 -13.70 -11.08 -5.43
CA VAL A 381 -12.82 -11.87 -4.55
C VAL A 381 -11.65 -11.02 -4.05
N GLN A 382 -11.06 -10.19 -4.91
CA GLN A 382 -9.99 -9.27 -4.51
C GLN A 382 -10.46 -8.18 -3.56
N VAL A 383 -11.61 -7.56 -3.86
CA VAL A 383 -12.21 -6.52 -3.01
C VAL A 383 -12.60 -7.10 -1.66
N MET A 384 -13.17 -8.30 -1.61
CA MET A 384 -13.50 -9.03 -0.38
C MET A 384 -12.29 -9.57 0.38
N LYS A 385 -11.08 -9.45 -0.18
CA LYS A 385 -9.81 -9.88 0.43
C LYS A 385 -9.75 -11.38 0.69
N LEU A 386 -10.30 -12.15 -0.25
CA LEU A 386 -10.34 -13.60 -0.17
C LEU A 386 -9.14 -14.26 -0.87
N ASP A 387 -8.28 -13.48 -1.51
CA ASP A 387 -7.08 -13.96 -2.16
C ASP A 387 -5.92 -14.13 -1.15
N PRO A 388 -5.42 -15.37 -0.93
CA PRO A 388 -4.33 -15.62 0.03
C PRO A 388 -3.00 -14.97 -0.35
N THR A 389 -2.81 -14.60 -1.62
CA THR A 389 -1.56 -14.01 -2.12
C THR A 389 -1.33 -12.61 -1.54
N ILE A 390 -2.42 -11.84 -1.36
CA ILE A 390 -2.38 -10.51 -0.72
C ILE A 390 -1.94 -10.62 0.74
N LYS A 391 -2.49 -11.60 1.47
CA LYS A 391 -2.16 -11.84 2.88
C LYS A 391 -0.71 -12.28 3.04
N GLY A 392 -0.25 -13.24 2.23
CA GLY A 392 1.14 -13.71 2.24
C GLY A 392 2.14 -12.57 1.96
N LEU A 393 1.79 -11.68 1.03
CA LEU A 393 2.58 -10.47 0.76
C LEU A 393 2.65 -9.59 2.02
N GLN A 394 1.54 -9.28 2.67
CA GLN A 394 1.53 -8.43 3.86
C GLN A 394 2.27 -9.06 5.06
N ASP A 395 2.04 -10.36 5.31
CA ASP A 395 2.68 -11.10 6.40
C ASP A 395 4.20 -11.17 6.23
N SER A 396 4.67 -11.44 5.00
CA SER A 396 6.11 -11.47 4.69
C SER A 396 6.81 -10.15 5.02
N ARG A 397 6.09 -9.02 4.91
CA ARG A 397 6.62 -7.68 5.11
C ARG A 397 6.62 -7.29 6.58
N ILE A 398 5.52 -7.52 7.29
CA ILE A 398 5.41 -7.28 8.73
C ILE A 398 6.43 -8.13 9.50
N ARG A 399 6.67 -9.38 9.08
CA ARG A 399 7.66 -10.29 9.67
C ARG A 399 9.06 -9.70 9.77
N THR A 400 9.46 -8.85 8.82
CA THR A 400 10.81 -8.24 8.80
C THR A 400 10.96 -7.03 9.74
N LYS A 401 9.88 -6.63 10.42
CA LYS A 401 9.82 -5.40 11.22
C LYS A 401 10.01 -5.70 12.70
N LYS A 402 10.57 -4.71 13.40
CA LYS A 402 10.67 -4.70 14.86
C LYS A 402 9.74 -3.64 15.45
N PHE A 403 9.00 -4.00 16.50
CA PHE A 403 8.10 -3.11 17.21
C PHE A 403 8.57 -2.91 18.65
N ILE A 404 8.95 -1.68 18.98
CA ILE A 404 9.35 -1.27 20.32
C ILE A 404 8.11 -0.77 21.06
N LEU A 405 7.83 -1.33 22.23
CA LEU A 405 6.65 -0.98 23.02
C LEU A 405 6.95 0.19 23.96
N ASP A 406 6.15 1.25 23.89
CA ASP A 406 6.22 2.42 24.78
C ASP A 406 5.49 2.17 26.12
N THR A 407 5.79 2.97 27.14
CA THR A 407 5.21 2.83 28.49
C THR A 407 3.69 3.01 28.47
N ASP A 408 3.16 4.05 27.81
CA ASP A 408 1.72 4.31 27.77
C ASP A 408 0.96 3.11 27.13
N PHE A 409 1.52 2.50 26.10
CA PHE A 409 0.94 1.31 25.45
C PHE A 409 1.00 0.08 26.37
N MET A 410 2.15 -0.17 27.01
CA MET A 410 2.33 -1.32 27.89
C MET A 410 1.45 -1.26 29.14
N LEU A 411 1.19 -0.07 29.69
CA LEU A 411 0.25 0.10 30.80
C LEU A 411 -1.17 -0.33 30.40
N ASP A 412 -1.60 0.03 29.20
CA ASP A 412 -2.92 -0.36 28.67
C ASP A 412 -2.98 -1.87 28.35
N VAL A 413 -1.87 -2.48 27.94
CA VAL A 413 -1.79 -3.94 27.76
C VAL A 413 -1.89 -4.69 29.08
N LEU A 414 -1.11 -4.28 30.08
CA LEU A 414 -0.94 -5.06 31.32
C LEU A 414 -2.15 -5.00 32.24
N VAL A 415 -2.86 -3.86 32.31
CA VAL A 415 -4.02 -3.72 33.19
C VAL A 415 -5.27 -4.30 32.51
N LYS A 416 -5.54 -5.57 32.81
CA LYS A 416 -6.51 -6.43 32.09
C LYS A 416 -7.95 -5.91 32.10
N GLU A 417 -8.30 -5.06 33.05
CA GLU A 417 -9.65 -4.53 33.16
C GLU A 417 -9.90 -3.29 32.30
N LEU A 418 -8.87 -2.75 31.65
CA LEU A 418 -9.03 -1.67 30.69
C LEU A 418 -9.65 -2.17 29.38
N PRO A 419 -10.57 -1.41 28.75
CA PRO A 419 -11.16 -1.78 27.46
C PRO A 419 -10.14 -1.96 26.33
N THR A 420 -9.00 -1.28 26.43
CA THR A 420 -7.90 -1.34 25.44
C THR A 420 -6.95 -2.53 25.65
N SER A 421 -7.01 -3.24 26.78
CA SER A 421 -6.08 -4.34 27.09
C SER A 421 -6.22 -5.50 26.12
N GLU A 422 -7.43 -6.05 25.97
CA GLU A 422 -7.68 -7.21 25.11
C GLU A 422 -7.33 -6.93 23.62
N PRO A 423 -7.78 -5.82 23.00
CA PRO A 423 -7.34 -5.48 21.64
C PRO A 423 -5.83 -5.34 21.49
N ASN A 424 -5.14 -4.74 22.47
CA ASN A 424 -3.69 -4.55 22.40
C ASN A 424 -2.92 -5.87 22.61
N VAL A 425 -3.41 -6.78 23.45
CA VAL A 425 -2.86 -8.13 23.59
C VAL A 425 -2.99 -8.89 22.27
N GLN A 426 -4.17 -8.83 21.64
CA GLN A 426 -4.42 -9.46 20.34
C GLN A 426 -3.54 -8.87 19.23
N LEU A 427 -3.31 -7.55 19.24
CA LEU A 427 -2.37 -6.88 18.34
C LEU A 427 -0.96 -7.45 18.47
N ILE A 428 -0.43 -7.56 19.69
CA ILE A 428 0.91 -8.12 19.91
C ILE A 428 0.96 -9.59 19.51
N GLN A 429 -0.06 -10.38 19.84
CA GLN A 429 -0.11 -11.78 19.44
C GLN A 429 -0.13 -11.93 17.91
N ALA A 430 -0.91 -11.11 17.20
CA ALA A 430 -0.94 -11.12 15.74
C ALA A 430 0.42 -10.78 15.11
N LEU A 431 1.13 -9.78 15.66
CA LEU A 431 2.50 -9.45 15.23
C LEU A 431 3.46 -10.63 15.47
N LYS A 432 3.33 -11.31 16.61
CA LYS A 432 4.13 -12.50 16.93
C LYS A 432 3.82 -13.70 16.04
N ASP A 433 2.55 -13.95 15.74
CA ASP A 433 2.10 -15.05 14.86
C ASP A 433 2.63 -14.86 13.43
N ILE A 434 2.71 -13.61 12.97
CA ILE A 434 3.35 -13.26 11.68
C ILE A 434 4.87 -13.46 11.73
N GLY A 435 5.47 -13.43 12.93
CA GLY A 435 6.91 -13.60 13.16
C GLY A 435 7.69 -12.28 13.27
N ALA A 436 7.01 -11.16 13.52
CA ALA A 436 7.67 -9.89 13.82
C ALA A 436 8.37 -9.92 15.19
N GLU A 437 9.45 -9.14 15.32
CA GLU A 437 10.14 -8.96 16.59
C GLU A 437 9.42 -7.88 17.40
N VAL A 438 9.13 -8.18 18.68
CA VAL A 438 8.45 -7.25 19.58
C VAL A 438 9.32 -7.09 20.82
N ILE A 439 9.75 -5.85 21.08
CA ILE A 439 10.75 -5.50 22.09
C ILE A 439 10.10 -4.63 23.16
N VAL A 440 10.29 -5.01 24.42
CA VAL A 440 10.00 -4.20 25.60
C VAL A 440 11.32 -3.66 26.15
N PRO A 441 11.60 -2.34 26.03
CA PRO A 441 12.81 -1.75 26.54
C PRO A 441 12.92 -1.83 28.07
N ASN A 442 14.14 -1.98 28.60
CA ASN A 442 14.39 -1.91 30.05
C ASN A 442 13.89 -0.59 30.66
N ILE A 443 14.06 0.53 29.96
CA ILE A 443 13.61 1.84 30.43
C ILE A 443 12.08 1.90 30.61
N VAL A 444 11.34 1.18 29.76
CA VAL A 444 9.87 1.09 29.82
C VAL A 444 9.45 0.19 30.98
N LEU A 445 10.18 -0.90 31.20
CA LEU A 445 9.97 -1.78 32.34
C LEU A 445 10.16 -1.05 33.68
N GLU A 446 11.19 -0.23 33.79
CA GLU A 446 11.45 0.64 34.95
C GLU A 446 10.34 1.66 35.17
N GLU A 447 9.86 2.29 34.09
CA GLU A 447 8.79 3.28 34.17
C GLU A 447 7.46 2.65 34.60
N ILE A 448 7.12 1.46 34.10
CA ILE A 448 5.96 0.68 34.54
C ILE A 448 6.09 0.34 36.04
N ALA A 449 7.28 -0.07 36.49
CA ALA A 449 7.54 -0.38 37.89
C ALA A 449 7.30 0.82 38.79
N ASN A 450 7.86 1.97 38.42
CA ASN A 450 7.64 3.20 39.16
C ASN A 450 6.16 3.58 39.15
N HIS A 451 5.51 3.55 37.98
CA HIS A 451 4.10 3.89 37.81
C HIS A 451 3.16 3.01 38.66
N PHE A 452 3.46 1.71 38.76
CA PHE A 452 2.70 0.80 39.62
C PHE A 452 3.02 0.97 41.09
N MET A 453 4.29 1.18 41.46
CA MET A 453 4.71 1.41 42.84
C MET A 453 3.99 2.63 43.46
N ILE A 454 3.97 3.76 42.74
CA ILE A 454 3.40 5.02 43.23
C ILE A 454 1.86 5.06 43.16
N SER A 455 1.23 4.11 42.46
CA SER A 455 -0.22 4.11 42.21
C SER A 455 -1.08 4.20 43.48
N LEU A 456 -0.64 3.62 44.59
CA LEU A 456 -1.34 3.71 45.89
C LEU A 456 -1.40 5.15 46.43
N HIS A 457 -0.32 5.92 46.25
CA HIS A 457 -0.29 7.32 46.66
C HIS A 457 -1.29 8.15 45.84
N TYR A 458 -1.33 7.94 44.51
CA TYR A 458 -2.30 8.59 43.64
C TYR A 458 -3.73 8.15 43.95
N PHE A 459 -3.96 6.87 44.21
CA PHE A 459 -5.28 6.35 44.60
C PHE A 459 -5.83 7.09 45.81
N ASN A 460 -5.03 7.29 46.85
CA ASN A 460 -5.47 7.98 48.07
C ASN A 460 -5.94 9.43 47.81
N ARG A 461 -5.50 10.08 46.72
CA ARG A 461 -5.93 11.43 46.34
C ARG A 461 -7.28 11.46 45.63
N VAL A 462 -7.65 10.37 44.94
CA VAL A 462 -8.87 10.28 44.11
C VAL A 462 -9.92 9.31 44.67
N ALA A 463 -9.57 8.54 45.70
CA ALA A 463 -10.41 7.45 46.23
C ALA A 463 -11.83 7.88 46.62
N SER A 464 -12.01 9.08 47.16
CA SER A 464 -13.32 9.59 47.61
C SER A 464 -14.25 9.97 46.45
N SER A 465 -13.72 10.38 45.31
CA SER A 465 -14.49 10.77 44.13
C SER A 465 -14.63 9.63 43.11
N LEU A 466 -13.73 8.66 43.12
CA LEU A 466 -13.64 7.56 42.14
C LEU A 466 -14.96 6.80 41.95
N VAL A 467 -15.68 6.51 43.03
CA VAL A 467 -16.94 5.72 43.00
C VAL A 467 -18.08 6.43 42.25
N ASN A 468 -18.03 7.76 42.16
CA ASN A 468 -19.08 8.57 41.54
C ASN A 468 -18.68 9.12 40.16
N MET A 469 -17.47 8.79 39.68
CA MET A 469 -17.03 9.18 38.34
C MET A 469 -17.74 8.34 37.29
N ASP A 470 -18.11 8.97 36.17
CA ASP A 470 -18.42 8.26 34.93
C ASP A 470 -17.13 7.96 34.14
N GLU A 471 -17.25 7.15 33.09
CA GLU A 471 -16.11 6.72 32.27
C GLU A 471 -15.39 7.89 31.57
N SER A 472 -16.14 8.92 31.16
CA SER A 472 -15.59 10.12 30.52
C SER A 472 -14.71 10.91 31.49
N THR A 473 -15.23 11.16 32.69
CA THR A 473 -14.53 11.88 33.76
C THR A 473 -13.31 11.09 34.25
N LEU A 474 -13.46 9.77 34.40
CA LEU A 474 -12.35 8.88 34.76
C LEU A 474 -11.19 9.02 33.77
N THR A 475 -11.48 9.00 32.46
CA THR A 475 -10.48 9.08 31.40
C THR A 475 -9.77 10.44 31.37
N GLN A 476 -10.47 11.52 31.75
CA GLN A 476 -9.91 12.87 31.77
C GLN A 476 -9.11 13.18 33.04
N GLU A 477 -9.60 12.75 34.21
CA GLU A 477 -9.07 13.15 35.51
C GLU A 477 -8.10 12.13 36.12
N VAL A 478 -8.20 10.84 35.76
CA VAL A 478 -7.39 9.76 36.35
C VAL A 478 -6.37 9.26 35.34
N THR A 479 -5.13 9.70 35.50
CA THR A 479 -4.03 9.38 34.58
C THR A 479 -3.43 7.99 34.78
N ASN A 480 -3.53 7.42 35.99
CA ASN A 480 -2.90 6.14 36.33
C ASN A 480 -3.76 4.94 35.88
N ALA A 481 -3.20 4.10 35.01
CA ALA A 481 -3.84 2.91 34.45
C ALA A 481 -4.38 1.92 35.50
N LEU A 482 -3.66 1.67 36.61
CA LEU A 482 -4.15 0.75 37.66
C LEU A 482 -5.38 1.28 38.38
N ILE A 483 -5.45 2.59 38.60
CA ILE A 483 -6.63 3.21 39.23
C ILE A 483 -7.84 3.10 38.30
N ARG A 484 -7.64 3.33 36.99
CA ARG A 484 -8.68 3.14 35.97
C ARG A 484 -9.17 1.69 35.92
N GLY A 485 -8.25 0.71 35.86
CA GLY A 485 -8.59 -0.72 35.89
C GLY A 485 -9.35 -1.13 37.15
N TYR A 486 -8.93 -0.62 38.31
CA TYR A 486 -9.63 -0.84 39.57
C TYR A 486 -11.08 -0.32 39.55
N TRP A 487 -11.31 0.86 38.97
CA TRP A 487 -12.66 1.41 38.79
C TRP A 487 -13.56 0.50 37.94
N TYR A 488 -13.05 0.00 36.80
CA TYR A 488 -13.81 -0.96 35.98
C TYR A 488 -14.12 -2.24 36.75
N THR A 489 -13.18 -2.73 37.56
CA THR A 489 -13.36 -3.94 38.36
C THR A 489 -14.48 -3.78 39.40
N ILE A 490 -14.56 -2.61 40.06
CA ILE A 490 -15.65 -2.28 41.00
C ILE A 490 -16.99 -2.21 40.25
N ASN A 491 -17.05 -1.47 39.14
CA ASN A 491 -18.30 -1.21 38.43
C ASN A 491 -18.87 -2.44 37.72
N GLN A 492 -18.03 -3.40 37.36
CA GLN A 492 -18.45 -4.70 36.83
C GLN A 492 -18.86 -5.70 37.94
N GLY A 493 -18.81 -5.29 39.22
CA GLY A 493 -19.17 -6.15 40.36
C GLY A 493 -18.22 -7.33 40.59
N ARG A 494 -17.04 -7.32 39.97
CA ARG A 494 -16.06 -8.43 40.03
C ARG A 494 -15.35 -8.52 41.38
N ILE A 495 -15.31 -7.41 42.11
CA ILE A 495 -14.80 -7.32 43.48
C ILE A 495 -15.82 -6.56 44.33
N SER A 496 -16.04 -6.98 45.58
CA SER A 496 -16.55 -6.04 46.60
C SER A 496 -15.56 -4.88 46.72
N LYS A 497 -15.94 -3.72 47.28
CA LYS A 497 -15.04 -2.58 47.58
C LYS A 497 -13.80 -3.04 48.38
N THR A 498 -12.83 -3.60 47.70
CA THR A 498 -11.64 -4.24 48.25
C THR A 498 -10.65 -3.14 48.56
N SER A 499 -9.54 -3.46 49.22
CA SER A 499 -8.46 -2.48 49.34
C SER A 499 -7.75 -2.40 48.00
N PHE A 500 -7.61 -1.20 47.42
CA PHE A 500 -6.81 -0.96 46.21
C PHE A 500 -5.40 -1.59 46.31
N ARG A 501 -4.83 -1.65 47.52
CA ARG A 501 -3.56 -2.34 47.79
C ARG A 501 -3.58 -3.82 47.36
N LYS A 502 -4.64 -4.56 47.67
CA LYS A 502 -4.78 -5.98 47.26
C LYS A 502 -4.92 -6.13 45.75
N TYR A 503 -5.56 -5.15 45.10
CA TYR A 503 -5.65 -5.12 43.64
C TYR A 503 -4.27 -4.83 43.03
N GLN A 504 -3.53 -3.86 43.57
CA GLN A 504 -2.17 -3.50 43.16
C GLN A 504 -1.20 -4.69 43.26
N GLU A 505 -1.33 -5.54 44.29
CA GLU A 505 -0.50 -6.74 44.49
C GLU A 505 -0.59 -7.75 43.33
N ASN A 506 -1.64 -7.70 42.49
CA ASN A 506 -1.71 -8.53 41.28
C ASN A 506 -0.77 -8.04 40.16
N TYR A 507 -0.32 -6.77 40.24
CA TYR A 507 0.44 -6.09 39.20
C TYR A 507 1.84 -5.67 39.65
N TYR A 508 2.07 -5.52 40.95
CA TYR A 508 3.34 -5.08 41.51
C TYR A 508 3.66 -5.72 42.86
N ASP A 509 4.86 -6.28 42.97
CA ASP A 509 5.42 -6.81 44.21
C ASP A 509 6.51 -5.85 44.73
N HIS A 510 6.39 -5.41 45.99
CA HIS A 510 7.32 -4.42 46.56
C HIS A 510 8.71 -5.00 46.88
N GLY A 511 8.85 -6.32 47.01
CA GLY A 511 10.13 -6.99 47.27
C GLY A 511 10.88 -7.34 46.00
N ARG A 512 10.18 -7.56 44.88
CA ARG A 512 10.74 -8.00 43.59
C ARG A 512 10.73 -6.92 42.51
N GLY A 513 9.87 -5.92 42.63
CA GLY A 513 9.80 -4.74 41.76
C GLY A 513 9.80 -5.10 40.26
N ILE A 514 10.84 -4.65 39.57
CA ILE A 514 11.07 -4.84 38.12
C ILE A 514 11.01 -6.33 37.72
N GLU A 515 11.57 -7.24 38.52
CA GLU A 515 11.59 -8.67 38.19
C GLU A 515 10.18 -9.27 38.13
N PHE A 516 9.29 -8.82 39.03
CA PHE A 516 7.91 -9.28 39.05
C PHE A 516 7.17 -8.79 37.81
N ILE A 517 7.39 -7.54 37.40
CA ILE A 517 6.75 -6.98 36.20
C ILE A 517 7.23 -7.69 34.94
N ALA A 518 8.53 -8.01 34.86
CA ALA A 518 9.05 -8.80 33.74
C ALA A 518 8.36 -10.18 33.67
N GLU A 519 8.08 -10.82 34.81
CA GLU A 519 7.32 -12.07 34.87
C GLU A 519 5.86 -11.88 34.42
N VAL A 520 5.19 -10.80 34.85
CA VAL A 520 3.83 -10.46 34.42
C VAL A 520 3.76 -10.24 32.91
N ILE A 521 4.74 -9.53 32.34
CA ILE A 521 4.86 -9.30 30.89
C ILE A 521 5.04 -10.64 30.16
N ARG A 522 5.98 -11.49 30.59
CA ARG A 522 6.23 -12.80 29.94
C ARG A 522 5.00 -13.71 29.95
N ARG A 523 4.18 -13.65 30.99
CA ARG A 523 2.92 -14.41 31.08
C ARG A 523 1.80 -13.83 30.23
N THR A 524 1.75 -12.50 30.12
CA THR A 524 0.69 -11.80 29.37
C THR A 524 0.98 -11.80 27.87
N LEU A 525 2.26 -11.66 27.50
CA LEU A 525 2.76 -11.57 26.13
C LEU A 525 3.88 -12.60 25.91
N PRO A 526 3.55 -13.89 25.69
CA PRO A 526 4.57 -14.90 25.47
C PRO A 526 5.39 -14.60 24.20
N GLY A 527 6.72 -14.72 24.32
CA GLY A 527 7.63 -14.55 23.18
C GLY A 527 8.03 -13.11 22.84
N VAL A 528 7.67 -12.12 23.65
CA VAL A 528 8.26 -10.76 23.55
C VAL A 528 9.67 -10.73 24.13
N GLU A 529 10.51 -9.86 23.58
CA GLU A 529 11.89 -9.71 24.03
C GLU A 529 12.02 -8.53 24.99
N ILE A 530 12.56 -8.76 26.19
CA ILE A 530 12.86 -7.69 27.16
C ILE A 530 14.36 -7.41 27.10
N GLY A 531 14.76 -6.15 26.97
CA GLY A 531 16.18 -5.79 26.97
C GLY A 531 16.47 -4.32 26.69
N ASP A 532 17.75 -3.97 26.61
CA ASP A 532 18.16 -2.62 26.20
C ASP A 532 17.88 -2.39 24.71
N VAL A 533 17.32 -1.23 24.38
CA VAL A 533 16.90 -0.92 23.00
C VAL A 533 18.08 -0.78 22.06
N CYS A 534 19.21 -0.24 22.52
CA CYS A 534 20.40 -0.04 21.69
C CYS A 534 21.09 -1.38 21.44
N GLU A 535 21.18 -2.26 22.45
CA GLU A 535 21.69 -3.62 22.30
C GLU A 535 20.84 -4.44 21.31
N LYS A 536 19.52 -4.41 21.46
CA LYS A 536 18.57 -5.15 20.59
C LYS A 536 18.56 -4.66 19.14
N LEU A 537 18.89 -3.39 18.94
CA LEU A 537 19.05 -2.80 17.61
C LEU A 537 20.49 -2.84 17.10
N SER A 538 21.45 -3.30 17.91
CA SER A 538 22.89 -3.28 17.61
C SER A 538 23.38 -1.89 17.22
N LEU A 539 23.02 -0.88 18.02
CA LEU A 539 23.37 0.53 17.80
C LEU A 539 24.22 1.08 18.95
N GLU A 540 25.08 2.03 18.61
CA GLU A 540 25.75 2.90 19.56
C GLU A 540 25.21 4.32 19.40
N ILE A 541 24.86 4.98 20.50
CA ILE A 541 24.31 6.34 20.53
C ILE A 541 25.15 7.17 21.50
N THR A 542 25.67 8.30 21.04
CA THR A 542 26.49 9.18 21.88
C THR A 542 25.64 10.20 22.63
N GLU A 543 26.16 10.74 23.73
CA GLU A 543 25.47 11.79 24.48
C GLU A 543 25.29 13.09 23.67
N GLU A 544 26.21 13.38 22.74
CA GLU A 544 26.08 14.53 21.83
C GLU A 544 24.90 14.38 20.86
N GLU A 545 24.60 13.14 20.46
CA GLU A 545 23.46 12.83 19.58
C GLU A 545 22.12 12.95 20.33
N ILE A 546 22.05 12.52 21.59
CA ILE A 546 20.79 12.47 22.35
C ILE A 546 20.38 13.82 22.95
N GLU A 547 21.35 14.66 23.34
CA GLU A 547 21.09 15.90 24.07
C GLU A 547 20.11 16.86 23.36
N PRO A 548 20.20 17.09 22.04
CA PRO A 548 19.24 17.93 21.32
C PRO A 548 17.82 17.35 21.33
N VAL A 549 17.68 16.03 21.18
CA VAL A 549 16.38 15.33 21.20
C VAL A 549 15.78 15.39 22.62
N MET A 550 16.60 15.15 23.64
CA MET A 550 16.21 15.20 25.04
C MET A 550 15.64 16.57 25.43
N LYS A 551 16.28 17.67 25.02
CA LYS A 551 15.77 19.04 25.27
C LYS A 551 14.37 19.25 24.67
N VAL A 552 14.13 18.73 23.46
CA VAL A 552 12.82 18.80 22.80
C VAL A 552 11.78 17.94 23.53
N MET A 553 12.13 16.70 23.88
CA MET A 553 11.22 15.77 24.55
C MET A 553 10.83 16.24 25.95
N ILE A 554 11.77 16.77 26.75
CA ILE A 554 11.49 17.34 28.08
C ILE A 554 10.50 18.51 27.96
N LYS A 555 10.73 19.41 26.99
CA LYS A 555 9.82 20.54 26.74
C LYS A 555 8.41 20.06 26.35
N LEU A 556 8.33 19.03 25.51
CA LEU A 556 7.04 18.45 25.10
C LEU A 556 6.34 17.73 26.26
N ALA A 557 7.07 17.02 27.11
CA ALA A 557 6.54 16.34 28.29
C ALA A 557 5.92 17.33 29.28
N GLY A 558 6.61 18.45 29.56
CA GLY A 558 6.14 19.50 30.47
C GLY A 558 4.93 20.30 29.94
N GLY A 559 4.75 20.37 28.62
CA GLY A 559 3.64 21.10 27.98
C GLY A 559 2.31 20.33 27.89
N THR A 560 2.19 19.16 28.52
CA THR A 560 0.96 18.34 28.50
C THR A 560 0.08 18.61 29.72
N SER A 561 -1.22 18.28 29.64
CA SER A 561 -2.13 18.29 30.80
C SER A 561 -1.64 17.37 31.94
N LYS A 562 -0.92 16.28 31.59
CA LYS A 562 -0.24 15.40 32.55
C LYS A 562 1.06 16.00 33.10
N GLY A 563 1.67 16.97 32.41
CA GLY A 563 2.92 17.61 32.82
C GLY A 563 2.76 18.57 34.00
N SER A 564 1.58 19.18 34.16
CA SER A 564 1.29 20.10 35.28
C SER A 564 1.20 19.41 36.65
N SER A 565 1.08 18.08 36.69
CA SER A 565 1.00 17.28 37.90
C SER A 565 2.28 16.48 38.21
N ARG A 566 3.30 16.57 37.35
CA ARG A 566 4.61 15.93 37.51
C ARG A 566 5.62 16.87 38.16
N THR A 567 6.55 16.30 38.90
CA THR A 567 7.76 17.00 39.36
C THR A 567 8.69 17.30 38.19
N GLU A 568 9.63 18.22 38.40
CA GLU A 568 10.68 18.53 37.41
C GLU A 568 11.52 17.28 37.11
N GLU A 569 11.88 16.50 38.13
CA GLU A 569 12.64 15.25 38.00
C GLU A 569 11.88 14.20 37.18
N GLU A 570 10.58 14.00 37.43
CA GLU A 570 9.75 13.07 36.63
C GLU A 570 9.62 13.53 35.17
N THR A 571 9.56 14.83 34.93
CA THR A 571 9.47 15.39 33.57
C THR A 571 10.79 15.20 32.81
N VAL A 572 11.92 15.38 33.49
CA VAL A 572 13.25 15.13 32.93
C VAL A 572 13.47 13.65 32.63
N ALA A 573 13.13 12.76 33.57
CA ALA A 573 13.26 11.32 33.38
C ALA A 573 12.43 10.82 32.19
N LEU A 574 11.16 11.23 32.13
CA LEU A 574 10.26 10.88 31.02
C LEU A 574 10.76 11.41 29.67
N GLY A 575 11.19 12.68 29.62
CA GLY A 575 11.73 13.27 28.40
C GLY A 575 13.04 12.61 27.95
N SER A 576 13.89 12.19 28.89
CA SER A 576 15.10 11.44 28.60
C SER A 576 14.80 10.05 28.05
N ASN A 577 13.82 9.35 28.61
CA ASN A 577 13.42 8.01 28.15
C ASN A 577 12.84 8.05 26.73
N ASP A 578 11.89 8.95 26.48
CA ASP A 578 11.34 9.16 25.13
C ASP A 578 12.43 9.51 24.11
N ALA A 579 13.41 10.33 24.52
CA ALA A 579 14.51 10.71 23.65
C ALA A 579 15.39 9.52 23.27
N ARG A 580 15.68 8.61 24.22
CA ARG A 580 16.41 7.35 23.96
C ARG A 580 15.67 6.47 22.96
N LEU A 581 14.36 6.29 23.13
CA LEU A 581 13.54 5.50 22.18
C LEU A 581 13.48 6.15 20.80
N TYR A 582 13.29 7.47 20.76
CA TYR A 582 13.19 8.22 19.52
C TYR A 582 14.50 8.14 18.72
N ILE A 583 15.64 8.40 19.37
CA ILE A 583 16.91 8.45 18.68
C ILE A 583 17.42 7.07 18.27
N ALA A 584 17.21 6.03 19.10
CA ALA A 584 17.54 4.66 18.72
C ALA A 584 16.77 4.23 17.47
N THR A 585 15.45 4.48 17.46
CA THR A 585 14.60 4.15 16.32
C THR A 585 14.98 4.97 15.08
N SER A 586 15.14 6.28 15.24
CA SER A 586 15.51 7.19 14.14
C SER A 586 16.87 6.84 13.53
N LYS A 587 17.87 6.54 14.37
CA LYS A 587 19.23 6.15 13.93
C LYS A 587 19.23 4.81 13.23
N TYR A 588 18.49 3.82 13.75
CA TYR A 588 18.30 2.54 13.06
C TYR A 588 17.72 2.76 11.67
N ASN A 589 16.60 3.48 11.61
CA ASN A 589 15.86 3.75 10.40
C ASN A 589 16.66 4.56 9.37
N SER A 590 17.53 5.47 9.83
CA SER A 590 18.46 6.23 8.98
C SER A 590 19.63 5.38 8.47
N SER A 591 20.07 4.38 9.23
CA SER A 591 21.13 3.44 8.83
C SER A 591 20.66 2.43 7.76
N PHE A 592 19.35 2.29 7.60
CA PHE A 592 18.67 1.39 6.66
C PHE A 592 18.30 2.06 5.33
N GLU A 593 18.88 3.22 4.98
CA GLU A 593 18.62 3.85 3.68
C GLU A 593 18.84 2.86 2.51
N GLN A 594 17.74 2.59 1.79
CA GLN A 594 17.64 1.88 0.49
C GLN A 594 17.47 0.35 0.46
N LYS A 595 16.58 -0.21 1.27
CA LYS A 595 15.73 -1.32 0.78
C LYS A 595 14.26 -0.96 0.97
N VAL A 596 13.69 -0.43 -0.12
CA VAL A 596 12.25 -0.31 -0.42
C VAL A 596 11.57 -1.61 0.02
N SER A 597 10.98 -1.55 1.20
CA SER A 597 10.36 -2.65 1.93
C SER A 597 9.04 -2.10 2.47
N ILE A 598 7.94 -2.72 2.06
CA ILE A 598 6.59 -2.38 2.49
C ILE A 598 6.55 -2.20 4.02
N LEU A 599 6.00 -1.07 4.47
CA LEU A 599 6.14 -0.46 5.81
C LEU A 599 7.53 0.16 6.01
N GLY A 600 7.81 1.28 5.32
CA GLY A 600 9.12 1.85 4.96
C GLY A 600 10.20 2.11 6.02
N GLN A 601 10.15 1.52 7.21
CA GLN A 601 11.22 1.51 8.20
C GLN A 601 11.41 0.11 8.81
N GLY A 602 12.59 -0.17 9.36
CA GLY A 602 12.86 -1.46 10.00
C GLY A 602 12.30 -1.56 11.42
N VAL A 603 12.14 -0.42 12.10
CA VAL A 603 11.75 -0.34 13.52
C VAL A 603 10.70 0.74 13.73
N TYR A 604 9.71 0.46 14.59
CA TYR A 604 8.67 1.41 15.00
C TYR A 604 8.46 1.40 16.50
N VAL A 605 8.21 2.57 17.10
CA VAL A 605 7.74 2.71 18.48
C VAL A 605 6.21 2.69 18.49
N LEU A 606 5.61 1.66 19.10
CA LEU A 606 4.17 1.58 19.33
C LEU A 606 3.78 2.45 20.52
N THR A 607 3.08 3.55 20.24
CA THR A 607 2.71 4.54 21.25
C THR A 607 1.37 5.21 20.92
N SER A 608 0.59 5.51 21.96
CA SER A 608 -0.59 6.38 21.87
C SER A 608 -0.22 7.87 22.01
N SER A 609 1.04 8.19 22.30
CA SER A 609 1.53 9.54 22.54
C SER A 609 1.81 10.30 21.25
N SER A 610 1.35 11.56 21.17
CA SER A 610 1.71 12.45 20.05
C SER A 610 3.09 13.11 20.18
N ARG A 611 3.85 12.79 21.24
CA ARG A 611 5.15 13.44 21.56
C ARG A 611 6.21 13.18 20.50
N TYR A 612 6.36 11.93 20.06
CA TYR A 612 7.33 11.52 19.03
C TYR A 612 7.13 12.29 17.71
N LEU A 613 5.88 12.44 17.27
CA LEU A 613 5.51 13.26 16.11
C LEU A 613 5.80 14.75 16.29
N ARG A 614 5.48 15.31 17.47
CA ARG A 614 5.77 16.73 17.74
C ARG A 614 7.27 16.97 17.77
N ALA A 615 8.04 16.02 18.30
CA ALA A 615 9.49 16.08 18.33
C ALA A 615 10.09 16.06 16.92
N SER A 616 9.63 15.15 16.04
CA SER A 616 10.12 15.09 14.65
C SER A 616 9.92 16.40 13.89
N ARG A 617 8.76 17.04 14.05
CA ARG A 617 8.47 18.36 13.46
C ARG A 617 9.40 19.46 13.97
N ILE A 618 9.66 19.49 15.28
CA ILE A 618 10.56 20.49 15.89
C ILE A 618 12.01 20.25 15.44
N LEU A 619 12.42 18.99 15.33
CA LEU A 619 13.74 18.57 14.88
C LEU A 619 13.90 18.65 13.34
N LYS A 620 12.84 19.05 12.60
CA LYS A 620 12.80 19.14 11.14
C LYS A 620 13.14 17.84 10.42
N SER A 621 12.76 16.71 11.02
CA SER A 621 12.85 15.37 10.44
C SER A 621 11.46 14.86 10.07
N GLU A 622 11.34 14.01 9.05
CA GLU A 622 10.11 13.26 8.79
C GLU A 622 9.78 12.31 9.97
N ASP A 623 8.50 12.16 10.32
CA ASP A 623 8.11 11.20 11.36
C ASP A 623 8.21 9.77 10.82
N ARG A 624 9.34 9.13 11.13
CA ARG A 624 9.68 7.76 10.73
C ARG A 624 9.85 6.85 11.95
N VAL A 625 9.33 7.26 13.11
CA VAL A 625 9.69 6.66 14.39
C VAL A 625 8.49 6.05 15.10
N SER A 626 7.33 6.71 15.07
CA SER A 626 6.15 6.27 15.83
C SER A 626 5.09 5.59 14.98
N ALA A 627 4.39 4.62 15.57
CA ALA A 627 3.22 3.97 15.00
C ALA A 627 2.12 3.87 16.06
N ARG A 628 0.89 4.18 15.66
CA ARG A 628 -0.27 4.07 16.56
C ARG A 628 -0.83 2.64 16.58
N PRO A 629 -1.16 2.08 17.75
CA PRO A 629 -1.73 0.74 17.85
C PRO A 629 -2.96 0.53 16.97
N GLU A 630 -3.86 1.51 16.90
CA GLU A 630 -5.10 1.40 16.12
C GLU A 630 -4.83 1.29 14.63
N VAL A 631 -3.80 1.99 14.14
CA VAL A 631 -3.40 1.94 12.73
C VAL A 631 -2.78 0.59 12.40
N ILE A 632 -1.93 0.04 13.27
CA ILE A 632 -1.34 -1.29 13.04
C ILE A 632 -2.43 -2.37 13.12
N LEU A 633 -3.37 -2.25 14.04
CA LEU A 633 -4.52 -3.16 14.12
C LEU A 633 -5.37 -3.09 12.84
N GLU A 634 -5.70 -1.89 12.35
CA GLU A 634 -6.41 -1.70 11.09
C GLU A 634 -5.64 -2.34 9.92
N LEU A 635 -4.32 -2.15 9.85
CA LEU A 635 -3.50 -2.78 8.81
C LEU A 635 -3.53 -4.30 8.91
N LEU A 636 -3.42 -4.89 10.11
CA LEU A 636 -3.50 -6.34 10.29
C LEU A 636 -4.89 -6.89 9.94
N GLU A 637 -5.96 -6.18 10.29
CA GLU A 637 -7.32 -6.50 9.85
C GLU A 637 -7.48 -6.34 8.32
N MET A 638 -6.75 -5.41 7.71
CA MET A 638 -6.76 -5.21 6.27
C MET A 638 -6.19 -6.41 5.50
N ALA A 639 -5.40 -7.28 6.13
CA ALA A 639 -4.80 -8.47 5.51
C ALA A 639 -5.79 -9.64 5.31
N GLY A 640 -6.93 -9.63 6.03
CA GLY A 640 -7.89 -10.73 6.05
C GLY A 640 -7.40 -11.93 6.89
N LYS A 641 -8.26 -12.47 7.78
CA LYS A 641 -7.92 -13.66 8.58
C LYS A 641 -8.05 -14.95 7.77
N THR A 642 -9.01 -15.00 6.85
CA THR A 642 -9.41 -16.23 6.16
C THR A 642 -8.57 -16.51 4.92
N ILE A 643 -8.08 -17.74 4.80
CA ILE A 643 -7.39 -18.24 3.61
C ILE A 643 -8.38 -19.09 2.82
N VAL A 644 -8.74 -18.65 1.61
CA VAL A 644 -9.51 -19.48 0.68
C VAL A 644 -8.55 -20.32 -0.13
N ASP A 645 -8.69 -21.65 -0.06
CA ASP A 645 -7.87 -22.56 -0.87
C ASP A 645 -8.23 -22.48 -2.36
N ASP A 646 -7.34 -22.98 -3.24
CA ASP A 646 -7.54 -22.95 -4.70
C ASP A 646 -8.89 -23.57 -5.13
N ARG A 647 -9.36 -24.59 -4.41
CA ARG A 647 -10.64 -25.28 -4.71
C ARG A 647 -11.85 -24.45 -4.33
N SER A 648 -11.80 -23.74 -3.21
CA SER A 648 -12.88 -22.86 -2.76
C SER A 648 -12.91 -21.59 -3.60
N LEU A 649 -11.77 -21.11 -4.09
CA LEU A 649 -11.69 -19.99 -5.03
C LEU A 649 -12.31 -20.33 -6.39
N THR A 650 -12.12 -21.56 -6.91
CA THR A 650 -12.86 -22.03 -8.10
C THR A 650 -14.37 -22.02 -7.88
N LYS A 651 -14.85 -22.40 -6.69
CA LYS A 651 -16.29 -22.33 -6.36
C LYS A 651 -16.81 -20.89 -6.28
N LEU A 652 -15.99 -19.93 -5.85
CA LEU A 652 -16.35 -18.51 -5.81
C LEU A 652 -16.54 -17.93 -7.21
N PHE A 653 -15.66 -18.30 -8.15
CA PHE A 653 -15.78 -17.89 -9.56
C PHE A 653 -17.04 -18.43 -10.23
N GLU A 654 -17.61 -19.50 -9.71
CA GLU A 654 -18.84 -20.14 -10.20
C GLU A 654 -20.05 -19.81 -9.31
N ASN A 655 -19.89 -18.94 -8.31
CA ASN A 655 -20.95 -18.69 -7.32
C ASN A 655 -21.99 -17.71 -7.91
N PRO A 656 -23.23 -18.16 -8.20
CA PRO A 656 -24.23 -17.31 -8.83
C PRO A 656 -24.66 -16.15 -7.93
N LEU A 657 -24.60 -16.32 -6.61
CA LEU A 657 -24.91 -15.26 -5.65
C LEU A 657 -23.80 -14.20 -5.61
N LEU A 658 -22.54 -14.60 -5.77
CA LEU A 658 -21.43 -13.64 -5.90
C LEU A 658 -21.58 -12.85 -7.21
N HIS A 659 -21.79 -13.53 -8.33
CA HIS A 659 -22.04 -12.87 -9.62
C HIS A 659 -23.21 -11.89 -9.55
N HIS A 660 -24.31 -12.31 -8.90
CA HIS A 660 -25.46 -11.45 -8.68
C HIS A 660 -25.08 -10.22 -7.85
N ALA A 661 -24.50 -10.42 -6.67
CA ALA A 661 -24.10 -9.33 -5.77
C ALA A 661 -23.17 -8.32 -6.44
N VAL A 662 -22.21 -8.81 -7.24
CA VAL A 662 -21.21 -8.01 -7.95
C VAL A 662 -21.83 -7.19 -9.08
N ASN A 663 -22.76 -7.78 -9.85
CA ASN A 663 -23.47 -7.06 -10.90
C ASN A 663 -24.32 -5.91 -10.32
N LEU A 664 -24.90 -6.07 -9.13
CA LEU A 664 -25.71 -5.03 -8.48
C LEU A 664 -24.91 -3.80 -8.06
N ILE A 665 -23.62 -3.98 -7.79
CA ILE A 665 -22.70 -2.91 -7.37
C ILE A 665 -21.65 -2.62 -8.44
N TRP A 666 -21.88 -3.08 -9.68
CA TRP A 666 -20.85 -3.05 -10.71
C TRP A 666 -20.41 -1.63 -11.02
N ASP A 667 -21.30 -0.65 -11.02
CA ASP A 667 -20.93 0.75 -11.24
C ASP A 667 -19.98 1.28 -10.15
N ASP A 668 -20.17 0.87 -8.89
CA ASP A 668 -19.29 1.21 -7.77
C ASP A 668 -17.93 0.49 -7.86
N LEU A 669 -17.92 -0.78 -8.28
CA LEU A 669 -16.69 -1.54 -8.53
C LEU A 669 -15.93 -1.04 -9.76
N LYS A 670 -16.67 -0.62 -10.79
CA LYS A 670 -16.15 -0.05 -12.02
C LYS A 670 -15.47 1.28 -11.74
N ILE A 671 -15.92 2.07 -10.77
CA ILE A 671 -15.18 3.25 -10.29
C ILE A 671 -13.75 2.87 -9.86
N LEU A 672 -13.56 1.76 -9.12
CA LEU A 672 -12.22 1.31 -8.71
C LEU A 672 -11.35 0.89 -9.91
N LEU A 673 -11.96 0.31 -10.95
CA LEU A 673 -11.27 0.00 -12.21
C LEU A 673 -11.00 1.24 -13.08
N ASP A 674 -11.92 2.20 -13.11
CA ASP A 674 -11.93 3.41 -13.95
C ASP A 674 -11.17 4.59 -13.33
N CYS A 675 -10.77 4.49 -12.06
CA CYS A 675 -9.77 5.35 -11.42
C CYS A 675 -8.40 5.36 -12.15
N GLY A 676 -8.26 4.64 -13.26
CA GLY A 676 -7.55 5.17 -14.43
C GLY A 676 -6.04 5.23 -14.31
N ILE A 677 -5.43 4.41 -13.45
CA ILE A 677 -3.98 4.27 -13.42
C ILE A 677 -3.58 3.22 -14.46
N SER A 678 -2.99 3.68 -15.56
CA SER A 678 -2.29 2.79 -16.48
C SER A 678 -1.03 2.25 -15.81
N ILE A 679 -1.17 1.11 -15.14
CA ILE A 679 -0.07 0.41 -14.47
C ILE A 679 0.85 -0.33 -15.45
N ARG A 680 0.46 -0.39 -16.73
CA ARG A 680 1.07 -1.19 -17.81
C ARG A 680 2.54 -0.87 -18.12
N THR A 681 3.09 0.23 -17.61
CA THR A 681 4.42 0.74 -18.03
C THR A 681 5.41 0.98 -16.88
N LYS A 682 5.06 0.64 -15.63
CA LYS A 682 5.90 0.86 -14.45
C LYS A 682 6.45 -0.47 -13.94
N SER A 683 7.72 -0.49 -13.53
CA SER A 683 8.38 -1.69 -13.03
C SER A 683 7.89 -2.07 -11.63
N LEU A 684 8.04 -3.36 -11.25
CA LEU A 684 7.79 -3.89 -9.90
C LEU A 684 8.39 -3.02 -8.80
N ALA A 685 9.61 -2.51 -9.01
CA ALA A 685 10.30 -1.62 -8.06
C ALA A 685 9.58 -0.27 -7.85
N ARG A 686 8.89 0.26 -8.88
CA ARG A 686 8.11 1.50 -8.74
C ARG A 686 6.77 1.26 -8.05
N LEU A 687 6.12 0.13 -8.35
CA LEU A 687 4.87 -0.26 -7.70
C LEU A 687 5.05 -0.52 -6.20
N SER A 688 6.15 -1.18 -5.84
CA SER A 688 6.54 -1.39 -4.45
C SER A 688 6.76 -0.06 -3.73
N LEU A 689 7.50 0.88 -4.34
CA LEU A 689 7.76 2.22 -3.79
C LEU A 689 6.49 3.07 -3.60
N ASP A 690 5.54 3.02 -4.53
CA ASP A 690 4.31 3.82 -4.45
C ASP A 690 3.33 3.25 -3.40
N VAL A 691 3.24 1.92 -3.29
CA VAL A 691 2.54 1.24 -2.18
C VAL A 691 3.21 1.59 -0.85
N GLU A 692 4.55 1.59 -0.81
CA GLU A 692 5.33 1.94 0.38
C GLU A 692 5.08 3.35 0.89
N GLN A 693 5.05 4.34 -0.01
CA GLN A 693 4.78 5.72 0.37
C GLN A 693 3.38 5.87 0.95
N HIS A 694 2.36 5.23 0.35
CA HIS A 694 0.99 5.32 0.82
C HIS A 694 0.76 4.63 2.18
N PHE A 695 1.39 3.47 2.41
CA PHE A 695 1.41 2.83 3.73
C PHE A 695 2.13 3.69 4.76
N HIS A 696 3.29 4.22 4.39
CA HIS A 696 4.05 5.10 5.26
C HIS A 696 3.18 6.31 5.64
N ASP A 697 2.53 6.95 4.68
CA ASP A 697 1.62 8.05 4.92
C ASP A 697 0.41 7.61 5.77
N LYS A 698 -0.12 6.39 5.68
CA LYS A 698 -1.16 5.93 6.62
C LYS A 698 -0.64 5.71 8.05
N ILE A 699 0.60 5.25 8.20
CA ILE A 699 1.23 4.99 9.51
C ILE A 699 1.74 6.28 10.16
N SER A 700 2.27 7.21 9.36
CA SER A 700 2.90 8.46 9.79
C SER A 700 1.98 9.69 9.70
N SER A 701 0.98 9.68 8.79
CA SER A 701 0.03 10.79 8.61
C SER A 701 -1.26 10.60 9.41
N LEU A 702 -1.36 11.43 10.44
CA LEU A 702 -2.61 11.93 10.99
C LEU A 702 -3.33 12.87 9.99
N THR A 703 -3.69 12.42 8.79
CA THR A 703 -4.51 13.28 7.90
C THR A 703 -5.97 13.39 8.32
N GLN A 704 -6.42 12.70 9.38
CA GLN A 704 -7.79 12.85 9.91
C GLN A 704 -7.95 13.76 11.15
N PHE A 705 -6.88 14.42 11.64
CA PHE A 705 -7.02 15.43 12.70
C PHE A 705 -7.11 16.88 12.20
N LYS A 706 -7.58 17.07 10.96
CA LYS A 706 -8.14 18.36 10.50
C LYS A 706 -9.66 18.47 10.73
N ALA A 707 -10.23 17.71 11.67
CA ALA A 707 -11.63 17.84 12.04
C ALA A 707 -11.82 17.86 13.56
N SER A 708 -11.38 18.94 14.20
CA SER A 708 -12.00 19.41 15.43
C SER A 708 -11.79 20.91 15.59
N GLU A 709 -12.28 21.69 14.62
CA GLU A 709 -12.84 23.02 14.83
C GLU A 709 -13.33 23.58 13.48
N LYS A 710 -14.66 23.62 13.35
CA LYS A 710 -15.48 24.25 12.28
C LYS A 710 -15.58 23.52 10.94
N GLU A 711 -16.75 22.90 10.76
CA GLU A 711 -17.67 23.03 9.61
C GLU A 711 -18.38 21.70 9.33
N ILE A 712 -19.40 21.45 10.15
CA ILE A 712 -20.67 20.95 9.63
C ILE A 712 -21.31 22.17 8.97
N GLU A 713 -21.24 22.29 7.64
CA GLU A 713 -22.29 22.86 6.79
C GLU A 713 -21.85 22.82 5.32
N GLU A 714 -22.78 22.32 4.48
CA GLU A 714 -22.81 22.36 3.01
C GLU A 714 -22.46 21.06 2.27
N GLY A 715 -23.41 20.12 2.37
CA GLY A 715 -23.57 19.04 1.41
C GLY A 715 -23.90 19.55 0.01
N SER A 716 -23.56 18.71 -0.98
CA SER A 716 -23.84 18.80 -2.43
C SER A 716 -22.74 19.36 -3.37
N ARG A 717 -21.46 18.98 -3.20
CA ARG A 717 -20.45 18.97 -4.31
C ARG A 717 -19.37 17.86 -4.18
N GLU A 718 -19.69 16.70 -3.61
CA GLU A 718 -18.67 15.67 -3.27
C GLU A 718 -18.18 14.79 -4.43
N ILE A 719 -18.75 14.92 -5.63
CA ILE A 719 -18.35 14.07 -6.76
C ILE A 719 -17.18 14.72 -7.51
N ASP A 720 -17.13 16.05 -7.70
CA ASP A 720 -16.14 16.71 -8.57
C ASP A 720 -14.79 17.08 -7.91
N SER A 721 -14.74 17.37 -6.60
CA SER A 721 -13.47 17.70 -5.90
C SER A 721 -12.56 16.48 -5.73
N VAL A 722 -13.18 15.30 -5.62
CA VAL A 722 -12.53 14.00 -5.40
C VAL A 722 -11.79 13.53 -6.65
N TYR A 723 -12.34 13.75 -7.85
CA TYR A 723 -11.65 13.43 -9.11
C TYR A 723 -10.41 14.29 -9.33
N LEU A 724 -10.49 15.58 -8.94
CA LEU A 724 -9.37 16.51 -9.09
C LEU A 724 -8.19 16.12 -8.20
N ASP A 725 -8.41 15.65 -6.96
CA ASP A 725 -7.33 15.21 -6.09
C ASP A 725 -6.67 13.90 -6.56
N ILE A 726 -7.47 12.95 -7.07
CA ILE A 726 -6.96 11.70 -7.70
C ILE A 726 -6.08 12.03 -8.90
N VAL A 727 -6.55 12.92 -9.78
CA VAL A 727 -5.82 13.34 -10.98
C VAL A 727 -4.59 14.18 -10.62
N LYS A 728 -4.68 15.11 -9.66
CA LYS A 728 -3.55 15.92 -9.19
C LYS A 728 -2.46 15.05 -8.57
N THR A 729 -2.84 14.07 -7.75
CA THR A 729 -1.91 13.10 -7.13
C THR A 729 -1.28 12.19 -8.20
N ALA A 730 -2.08 11.67 -9.13
CA ALA A 730 -1.59 10.86 -10.25
C ALA A 730 -0.63 11.67 -11.17
N LYS A 731 -0.94 12.93 -11.47
CA LYS A 731 -0.11 13.84 -12.27
C LYS A 731 1.18 14.21 -11.54
N ALA A 732 1.13 14.48 -10.23
CA ALA A 732 2.30 14.76 -9.38
C ALA A 732 3.24 13.55 -9.27
N LEU A 733 2.69 12.33 -9.30
CA LEU A 733 3.44 11.07 -9.28
C LEU A 733 3.86 10.58 -10.69
N GLY A 734 3.51 11.33 -11.75
CA GLY A 734 3.93 11.05 -13.12
C GLY A 734 3.21 9.88 -13.79
N TYR A 735 1.94 9.68 -13.45
CA TYR A 735 1.04 8.76 -14.14
C TYR A 735 0.44 9.42 -15.39
N PRO A 736 0.48 8.76 -16.57
CA PRO A 736 -0.23 9.24 -17.74
C PRO A 736 -1.73 9.05 -17.55
N LEU A 737 -2.48 10.14 -17.71
CA LEU A 737 -3.94 10.14 -17.70
C LEU A 737 -4.47 9.77 -19.08
N ILE A 738 -5.70 9.29 -19.14
CA ILE A 738 -6.38 9.03 -20.42
C ILE A 738 -6.81 10.38 -21.02
N ASP A 739 -6.65 10.57 -22.34
CA ASP A 739 -6.87 11.82 -23.08
C ASP A 739 -8.16 12.59 -22.71
N ILE A 740 -9.24 11.88 -22.42
CA ILE A 740 -10.53 12.49 -22.06
C ILE A 740 -10.44 13.22 -20.70
N ILE A 741 -9.76 12.62 -19.72
CA ILE A 741 -9.57 13.20 -18.39
C ILE A 741 -8.60 14.39 -18.47
N GLU A 742 -7.55 14.28 -19.27
CA GLU A 742 -6.59 15.39 -19.45
C GLU A 742 -7.26 16.65 -20.01
N ARG A 743 -8.19 16.50 -20.96
CA ARG A 743 -8.99 17.61 -21.51
C ARG A 743 -9.97 18.19 -20.49
N LEU A 744 -10.57 17.36 -19.63
CA LEU A 744 -11.49 17.82 -18.59
C LEU A 744 -10.76 18.59 -17.48
N VAL A 745 -9.56 18.14 -17.10
CA VAL A 745 -8.70 18.80 -16.11
C VAL A 745 -8.22 20.16 -16.63
N GLN A 746 -7.78 20.24 -17.88
CA GLN A 746 -7.43 21.52 -18.50
C GLN A 746 -8.63 22.49 -18.52
N LYS A 747 -9.85 21.98 -18.75
CA LYS A 747 -11.07 22.79 -18.74
C LYS A 747 -11.46 23.26 -17.34
N GLY A 748 -11.23 22.43 -16.32
CA GLY A 748 -11.43 22.75 -14.90
C GLY A 748 -10.41 23.76 -14.36
N GLU A 749 -9.11 23.55 -14.65
CA GLU A 749 -8.03 24.49 -14.30
C GLU A 749 -8.28 25.90 -14.89
N LEU A 750 -8.83 25.97 -16.12
CA LEU A 750 -9.20 27.22 -16.78
C LEU A 750 -10.41 27.92 -16.14
N GLN A 751 -11.32 27.17 -15.51
CA GLN A 751 -12.48 27.72 -14.79
C GLN A 751 -12.12 28.14 -13.35
N GLU A 752 -11.23 27.39 -12.69
CA GLU A 752 -10.72 27.70 -11.35
C GLU A 752 -9.87 28.98 -11.36
N GLY A 753 -9.05 29.18 -12.41
CA GLY A 753 -8.33 30.45 -12.63
C GLY A 753 -9.25 31.66 -12.76
N LYS A 754 -10.36 31.54 -13.51
CA LYS A 754 -11.37 32.61 -13.65
C LYS A 754 -12.09 32.91 -12.33
N LEU A 755 -12.38 31.89 -11.53
CA LEU A 755 -12.99 32.04 -10.21
C LEU A 755 -12.06 32.74 -9.21
N SER A 756 -10.75 32.46 -9.29
CA SER A 756 -9.73 33.16 -8.49
C SER A 756 -9.61 34.63 -8.86
N GLU A 757 -9.61 34.97 -10.15
CA GLU A 757 -9.62 36.38 -10.62
C GLU A 757 -10.86 37.14 -10.12
N LEU A 758 -12.05 36.53 -10.21
CA LEU A 758 -13.31 37.08 -9.71
C LEU A 758 -13.36 37.21 -8.17
N ALA A 759 -12.63 36.36 -7.44
CA ALA A 759 -12.53 36.44 -5.99
C ALA A 759 -11.62 37.60 -5.55
N GLU A 760 -10.50 37.80 -6.24
CA GLU A 760 -9.62 38.95 -6.01
C GLU A 760 -10.34 40.28 -6.31
N GLU A 761 -11.09 40.34 -7.42
CA GLU A 761 -11.89 41.53 -7.78
C GLU A 761 -12.95 41.86 -6.71
N ASN A 762 -13.61 40.84 -6.14
CA ASN A 762 -14.58 41.01 -5.06
C ASN A 762 -13.94 41.48 -3.73
N GLU A 763 -12.74 41.02 -3.42
CA GLU A 763 -11.95 41.47 -2.26
C GLU A 763 -11.63 42.97 -2.36
N GLU A 764 -11.27 43.45 -3.57
CA GLU A 764 -11.03 44.86 -3.85
C GLU A 764 -12.31 45.71 -3.71
N PHE A 765 -13.44 45.24 -4.24
CA PHE A 765 -14.73 45.92 -4.08
C PHE A 765 -15.14 46.02 -2.59
N ARG A 766 -14.92 44.97 -1.79
CA ARG A 766 -15.18 44.99 -0.34
C ARG A 766 -14.33 46.03 0.39
N LYS A 767 -13.04 46.15 0.03
CA LYS A 767 -12.15 47.19 0.58
C LYS A 767 -12.64 48.60 0.21
N ALA A 768 -13.04 48.82 -1.04
CA ALA A 768 -13.57 50.10 -1.49
C ALA A 768 -14.88 50.50 -0.79
N ILE A 769 -15.80 49.55 -0.57
CA ILE A 769 -17.05 49.77 0.17
C ILE A 769 -16.75 50.16 1.63
N ASN A 770 -15.81 49.49 2.28
CA ASN A 770 -15.44 49.78 3.66
C ASN A 770 -14.78 51.17 3.80
N GLU A 771 -13.93 51.54 2.84
CA GLU A 771 -13.39 52.91 2.77
C GLU A 771 -14.48 53.96 2.57
N PHE A 772 -15.43 53.71 1.67
CA PHE A 772 -16.56 54.62 1.44
C PHE A 772 -17.42 54.77 2.70
N GLY A 773 -17.69 53.67 3.41
CA GLY A 773 -18.38 53.67 4.70
C GLY A 773 -17.67 54.54 5.74
N LYS A 774 -16.35 54.36 5.91
CA LYS A 774 -15.52 55.17 6.80
C LYS A 774 -15.50 56.66 6.40
N ARG A 775 -15.49 56.98 5.10
CA ARG A 775 -15.56 58.38 4.61
C ARG A 775 -16.92 59.01 4.92
N LYS A 776 -18.01 58.27 4.70
CA LYS A 776 -19.39 58.71 5.01
C LYS A 776 -19.59 58.92 6.51
N GLU A 777 -19.08 58.03 7.35
CA GLU A 777 -19.13 58.17 8.81
C GLU A 777 -18.37 59.42 9.30
N ARG A 778 -17.17 59.66 8.75
CA ARG A 778 -16.40 60.90 9.02
C ARG A 778 -17.10 62.16 8.51
N TRP A 779 -17.87 62.08 7.44
CA TRP A 779 -18.65 63.20 6.92
C TRP A 779 -19.85 63.49 7.82
N LEU A 780 -20.60 62.46 8.25
CA LEU A 780 -21.72 62.57 9.19
C LEU A 780 -21.27 63.15 10.54
N LYS A 781 -20.16 62.66 11.11
CA LYS A 781 -19.56 63.20 12.35
C LYS A 781 -19.14 64.67 12.23
N ARG A 782 -18.75 65.13 11.03
CA ARG A 782 -18.43 66.53 10.75
C ARG A 782 -19.68 67.40 10.60
N HIS A 783 -20.78 66.83 10.10
CA HIS A 783 -22.06 67.53 9.98
C HIS A 783 -22.82 67.66 11.31
N ASP A 784 -22.74 66.64 12.17
CA ASP A 784 -23.32 66.71 13.52
C ASP A 784 -22.61 67.74 14.43
N LYS A 785 -21.30 67.93 14.25
CA LYS A 785 -20.55 69.00 14.94
C LYS A 785 -20.87 70.42 14.47
N LYS A 786 -21.57 70.59 13.34
CA LYS A 786 -22.03 71.91 12.84
C LYS A 786 -23.47 72.25 13.26
N LYS A 787 -24.16 71.32 13.94
CA LYS A 787 -25.54 71.51 14.46
C LYS A 787 -25.61 71.68 15.99
N LYS A 788 -24.46 71.64 16.67
CA LYS A 788 -24.26 72.17 18.03
C LYS A 788 -23.45 73.45 17.91
#